data_AF-A0A0Q0VKH3-F1
#
_entry.id   AF-A0A0Q0VKH3-F1
#
_cell.length_a   1.000
_cell.length_b   1.000
_cell.length_c   1.000
_cell.angle_alpha   90.00
_cell.angle_beta   90.00
_cell.angle_gamma   90.00
#
_symmetry.space_group_name_H-M   'P 1'
#
loop_
_entity.id
_entity.type
_entity.pdbx_description
1 polymer ?
#
loop_
_entity_poly.entity_id
_entity_poly.type
_entity_poly.pdbx_seq_one_letter_code
_entity_poly.pdbx_strand_id
1 'polypeptide(L)'
;MKKLLILLYLIISIISLGSELVNLNPDPDGDPWIAGELRPLTDEDWEKLDKMPRLYLTEQLRTRELPGSLDNSQQPYFRPIFNQSGGSCGQASGVGYNFTYEINFERQLPANIPETQYPTHYTWNFLNGGEGYGSWYWDGWDIIKSNGCPTVSIYGGLAEGGHSRWMSGYTNYYSAMPNRVLEMSALDVSEPEGLEVIKNWMYDHLMEDEAGGLVNFAAGVSGWIISNLPAGTPEEGKNIIISWDPSVNHAMTFVGYNDSIKYDYNMDGQYTNDIDINNDGVVNMKDWEIGGLIVANSWGDAWGNEGKSYMMYRLLAELTEDGGIWSNTVHVIRARDYYAPHLTFKATINHTSRDKLKLLAGVSSDPDATEPEIFHEFPLFNFQGGDHYMQGGDLEEDKIIEIGLDVTPLLSGIEDGLPAQFFFIVENHDPDNVGAGEIISFSVIDYLAAGEEVICPQQNVSIINNQTTMLSVEKIINYAGVEIVTDDLPEAIPGVEYEYQLLAANGTPPYSWRLKLEYPEIELIEDFPDIAGVQLEPNNNDDGYAVAALDFDFPFYTEVFDEILISTDGSILFGDTFQYVRSEENIKSTQVISPYCADLMLYPELGDGIWYSGNENYATFHWKTSLFDQPEVNVEFLVTIYPSGEIDFQMDGATITPSANWASGISRGDNFSYTISNISGSPVIPENYITEFTCPDYPDGFSLSEEGLFHGITDELNGNWEMKFRVTDLNNIFAEKLVDFTTAGTSADQASILPLIKQPQNFPNPFNPETFIYYELAEESDIRLAVYNLKGQKVKVLVEDLQSAGKHEIYWDGTDTNGNQLSSGVYFYKITAGNSTFAGKMLMLK
;
A
#
# COMPACT_ATOMS: atom_id res chain seq x y z
N MET A 1 24.70 54.92 3.29
CA MET A 1 25.68 53.96 2.77
C MET A 1 25.88 52.75 3.69
N LYS A 2 26.19 52.88 5.00
CA LYS A 2 26.33 51.71 5.90
C LYS A 2 25.06 50.85 6.07
N LYS A 3 23.86 51.44 6.09
CA LYS A 3 22.58 50.67 6.11
C LYS A 3 22.25 49.99 4.77
N LEU A 4 22.77 50.51 3.66
CA LEU A 4 22.55 49.92 2.34
C LEU A 4 23.49 48.74 2.09
N LEU A 5 24.71 48.78 2.64
CA LEU A 5 25.65 47.65 2.61
C LEU A 5 25.22 46.49 3.51
N ILE A 6 24.56 46.74 4.65
CA ILE A 6 24.03 45.67 5.51
C ILE A 6 22.83 44.98 4.84
N LEU A 7 21.96 45.73 4.17
CA LEU A 7 20.85 45.17 3.40
C LEU A 7 21.33 44.38 2.17
N LEU A 8 22.39 44.84 1.50
CA LEU A 8 22.99 44.10 0.39
C LEU A 8 23.71 42.84 0.87
N TYR A 9 24.33 42.85 2.05
CA TYR A 9 24.94 41.66 2.64
C TYR A 9 23.87 40.63 3.05
N LEU A 10 22.72 41.08 3.58
CA LEU A 10 21.58 40.21 3.90
C LEU A 10 20.97 39.59 2.63
N ILE A 11 20.83 40.37 1.56
CA ILE A 11 20.27 39.89 0.28
C ILE A 11 21.25 38.96 -0.43
N ILE A 12 22.57 39.17 -0.31
CA ILE A 12 23.58 38.28 -0.89
C ILE A 12 23.74 37.00 -0.06
N SER A 13 23.52 37.02 1.26
CA SER A 13 23.48 35.79 2.07
C SER A 13 22.20 34.97 1.86
N ILE A 14 21.10 35.58 1.41
CA ILE A 14 19.86 34.88 1.01
C ILE A 14 20.04 34.14 -0.34
N ILE A 15 21.04 34.49 -1.15
CA ILE A 15 21.28 33.87 -2.46
C ILE A 15 22.32 32.73 -2.37
N SER A 16 22.95 32.50 -1.21
CA SER A 16 24.02 31.51 -1.03
C SER A 16 23.85 30.57 0.16
N LEU A 17 22.64 30.46 0.69
CA LEU A 17 22.23 29.45 1.67
C LEU A 17 20.95 28.82 1.10
N GLY A 18 20.85 27.49 1.08
CA GLY A 18 19.62 26.79 0.72
C GLY A 18 18.42 27.36 1.48
N SER A 19 17.23 27.25 0.90
CA SER A 19 15.97 27.80 1.42
C SER A 19 15.62 27.29 2.83
N GLU A 20 16.28 27.83 3.85
CA GLU A 20 15.85 27.71 5.24
C GLU A 20 14.71 28.71 5.47
N LEU A 21 13.47 28.23 5.47
CA LEU A 21 12.31 29.02 5.84
C LEU A 21 12.39 29.36 7.33
N VAL A 22 12.61 30.64 7.58
CA VAL A 22 12.66 31.27 8.90
C VAL A 22 11.23 31.34 9.46
N ASN A 23 10.93 30.61 10.55
CA ASN A 23 9.67 30.80 11.28
C ASN A 23 9.62 32.22 11.86
N LEU A 24 8.55 32.97 11.59
CA LEU A 24 8.41 34.36 12.03
C LEU A 24 8.10 34.52 13.53
N ASN A 25 7.79 33.42 14.24
CA ASN A 25 7.66 33.42 15.70
C ASN A 25 9.01 33.12 16.36
N PRO A 26 9.62 34.08 17.08
CA PRO A 26 10.88 33.85 17.75
C PRO A 26 10.73 32.87 18.92
N ASP A 27 11.76 32.08 19.15
CA ASP A 27 11.99 31.32 20.36
C ASP A 27 12.08 32.25 21.60
N PRO A 28 12.16 31.70 22.82
CA PRO A 28 12.26 32.50 24.03
C PRO A 28 13.47 33.46 24.10
N ASP A 29 14.49 33.26 23.27
CA ASP A 29 15.70 34.08 23.17
C ASP A 29 15.63 35.14 22.05
N GLY A 30 14.59 35.11 21.21
CA GLY A 30 14.36 36.06 20.13
C GLY A 30 14.75 35.57 18.73
N ASP A 31 15.18 34.32 18.60
CA ASP A 31 15.67 33.73 17.35
C ASP A 31 14.57 32.90 16.65
N PRO A 32 14.48 32.91 15.32
CA PRO A 32 13.42 32.20 14.59
C PRO A 32 13.62 30.68 14.63
N TRP A 33 12.53 29.90 14.78
CA TRP A 33 12.58 28.45 14.60
C TRP A 33 12.88 28.10 13.12
N ILE A 34 13.79 27.17 12.87
CA ILE A 34 14.07 26.70 11.51
C ILE A 34 13.21 25.45 11.26
N ALA A 35 12.24 25.56 10.36
CA ALA A 35 11.53 24.41 9.83
C ALA A 35 12.25 23.97 8.55
N GLY A 36 12.73 22.73 8.50
CA GLY A 36 13.20 22.17 7.23
C GLY A 36 12.01 21.77 6.38
N GLU A 37 11.95 22.26 5.15
CA GLU A 37 10.86 22.02 4.22
C GLU A 37 10.68 20.52 3.97
N LEU A 38 9.44 20.02 4.09
CA LEU A 38 9.08 18.72 3.51
C LEU A 38 9.27 18.81 2.00
N ARG A 39 9.92 17.81 1.40
CA ARG A 39 10.08 17.76 -0.06
C ARG A 39 8.71 17.70 -0.75
N PRO A 40 8.53 18.29 -1.94
CA PRO A 40 7.33 18.07 -2.75
C PRO A 40 7.08 16.58 -2.99
N LEU A 41 5.81 16.22 -3.14
CA LEU A 41 5.40 14.88 -3.54
C LEU A 41 5.54 14.72 -5.05
N THR A 42 6.08 13.58 -5.46
CA THR A 42 6.05 13.11 -6.86
C THR A 42 4.73 12.38 -7.12
N ASP A 43 4.44 12.06 -8.38
CA ASP A 43 3.26 11.26 -8.73
C ASP A 43 3.32 9.85 -8.13
N GLU A 44 4.52 9.25 -8.08
CA GLU A 44 4.78 7.98 -7.39
C GLU A 44 4.46 8.05 -5.89
N ASP A 45 4.75 9.19 -5.23
CA ASP A 45 4.38 9.37 -3.83
C ASP A 45 2.86 9.38 -3.64
N TRP A 46 2.11 10.04 -4.55
CA TRP A 46 0.65 10.05 -4.51
C TRP A 46 0.06 8.66 -4.72
N GLU A 47 0.57 7.90 -5.69
CA GLU A 47 0.15 6.52 -5.94
C GLU A 47 0.38 5.64 -4.70
N LYS A 48 1.53 5.79 -4.05
CA LYS A 48 1.88 5.09 -2.81
C LYS A 48 0.93 5.46 -1.67
N LEU A 49 0.54 6.72 -1.55
CA LEU A 49 -0.40 7.19 -0.52
C LEU A 49 -1.81 6.67 -0.77
N ASP A 50 -2.27 6.62 -2.02
CA ASP A 50 -3.58 6.11 -2.39
C ASP A 50 -3.72 4.60 -2.11
N LYS A 51 -2.62 3.85 -2.28
CA LYS A 51 -2.55 2.42 -1.99
C LYS A 51 -2.34 2.07 -0.51
N MET A 52 -2.07 3.06 0.33
CA MET A 52 -1.82 2.80 1.75
C MET A 52 -3.12 2.28 2.42
N PRO A 53 -3.04 1.19 3.22
CA PRO A 53 -4.21 0.65 3.92
C PRO A 53 -4.94 1.72 4.74
N ARG A 54 -6.27 1.67 4.73
CA ARG A 54 -7.13 2.59 5.48
C ARG A 54 -7.72 1.90 6.71
N LEU A 55 -7.73 2.60 7.84
CA LEU A 55 -8.34 2.11 9.08
C LEU A 55 -9.79 2.60 9.21
N TYR A 56 -10.68 1.71 9.65
CA TYR A 56 -12.09 2.00 9.88
C TYR A 56 -12.57 1.42 11.22
N LEU A 57 -13.58 2.03 11.83
CA LEU A 57 -14.21 1.48 13.03
C LEU A 57 -15.10 0.30 12.69
N THR A 58 -14.90 -0.82 13.38
CA THR A 58 -15.87 -1.93 13.39
C THR A 58 -17.18 -1.50 14.05
N GLU A 59 -18.29 -2.19 13.74
CA GLU A 59 -19.61 -1.89 14.32
C GLU A 59 -19.58 -1.93 15.87
N GLN A 60 -18.78 -2.83 16.43
CA GLN A 60 -18.57 -2.93 17.88
C GLN A 60 -17.93 -1.65 18.45
N LEU A 61 -16.86 -1.17 17.82
CA LEU A 61 -16.11 0.00 18.29
C LEU A 61 -16.91 1.30 18.15
N ARG A 62 -17.81 1.40 17.15
CA ARG A 62 -18.68 2.59 16.95
C ARG A 62 -19.60 2.90 18.14
N THR A 63 -19.88 1.91 18.99
CA THR A 63 -20.77 2.08 20.15
C THR A 63 -20.04 2.22 21.48
N ARG A 64 -18.69 2.20 21.45
CA ARG A 64 -17.84 2.23 22.62
C ARG A 64 -17.77 3.63 23.22
N GLU A 65 -17.86 3.74 24.54
CA GLU A 65 -17.55 4.98 25.25
C GLU A 65 -16.03 5.08 25.49
N LEU A 66 -15.43 6.17 25.02
CA LEU A 66 -14.03 6.51 25.25
C LEU A 66 -13.88 7.48 26.43
N PRO A 67 -12.72 7.51 27.11
CA PRO A 67 -12.45 8.55 28.11
C PRO A 67 -12.45 9.93 27.45
N GLY A 68 -12.99 10.96 28.12
CA GLY A 68 -13.04 12.32 27.55
C GLY A 68 -11.68 13.01 27.39
N SER A 69 -10.59 12.39 27.83
CA SER A 69 -9.22 12.85 27.61
C SER A 69 -8.22 11.72 27.76
N LEU A 70 -7.15 11.75 26.98
CA LEU A 70 -6.05 10.79 26.98
C LEU A 70 -4.73 11.49 26.60
N ASP A 71 -3.62 11.11 27.22
CA ASP A 71 -2.27 11.61 26.86
C ASP A 71 -1.25 10.45 26.87
N ASN A 72 -1.00 9.88 25.70
CA ASN A 72 -0.03 8.81 25.50
C ASN A 72 1.42 9.28 25.71
N SER A 73 1.70 10.59 25.72
CA SER A 73 3.03 11.08 26.10
C SER A 73 3.38 10.86 27.58
N GLN A 74 2.41 10.46 28.41
CA GLN A 74 2.63 10.05 29.80
C GLN A 74 2.99 8.56 29.94
N GLN A 75 2.85 7.77 28.87
CA GLN A 75 3.20 6.35 28.89
C GLN A 75 4.72 6.18 28.91
N PRO A 76 5.24 5.09 29.50
CA PRO A 76 6.67 4.82 29.55
C PRO A 76 7.30 4.68 28.15
N TYR A 77 6.49 4.35 27.14
CA TYR A 77 6.91 4.18 25.74
C TYR A 77 7.18 5.50 25.03
N PHE A 78 6.72 6.64 25.58
CA PHE A 78 7.02 7.94 25.01
C PHE A 78 8.40 8.43 25.47
N ARG A 79 9.23 8.84 24.51
CA ARG A 79 10.54 9.42 24.80
C ARG A 79 10.43 10.85 25.33
N PRO A 80 11.44 11.36 26.07
CA PRO A 80 11.53 12.78 26.38
C PRO A 80 11.53 13.65 25.10
N ILE A 81 10.87 14.81 25.20
CA ILE A 81 10.92 15.86 24.16
C ILE A 81 12.38 16.21 23.86
N PHE A 82 12.67 16.42 22.58
CA PHE A 82 14.00 16.72 22.09
C PHE A 82 13.99 17.82 21.02
N ASN A 83 15.17 18.34 20.70
CA ASN A 83 15.38 19.25 19.58
C ASN A 83 15.82 18.44 18.37
N GLN A 84 15.11 18.58 17.25
CA GLN A 84 15.57 18.09 15.96
C GLN A 84 16.85 18.82 15.54
N SER A 85 17.56 18.22 14.60
CA SER A 85 18.72 18.82 13.95
C SER A 85 18.52 18.75 12.43
N GLY A 86 18.81 19.83 11.73
CA GLY A 86 18.53 19.98 10.29
C GLY A 86 17.04 19.84 9.94
N GLY A 87 16.74 19.58 8.67
CA GLY A 87 15.39 19.36 8.16
C GLY A 87 14.74 18.02 8.51
N SER A 88 15.11 17.42 9.66
CA SER A 88 14.67 16.08 10.05
C SER A 88 13.29 16.00 10.71
N CYS A 89 12.39 16.98 10.49
CA CYS A 89 11.07 17.02 11.17
C CYS A 89 10.22 15.77 10.87
N GLY A 90 10.22 15.29 9.62
CA GLY A 90 9.59 14.02 9.22
C GLY A 90 10.04 12.88 10.12
N GLN A 91 11.35 12.63 10.18
CA GLN A 91 11.91 11.51 10.92
C GLN A 91 11.92 11.77 12.43
N ALA A 92 11.90 13.02 12.88
CA ALA A 92 11.68 13.34 14.29
C ALA A 92 10.28 12.94 14.75
N SER A 93 9.27 13.26 13.95
CA SER A 93 7.88 12.88 14.18
C SER A 93 7.66 11.37 14.01
N GLY A 94 8.04 10.81 12.86
CA GLY A 94 7.76 9.43 12.47
C GLY A 94 8.66 8.38 13.13
N VAL A 95 9.95 8.66 13.30
CA VAL A 95 10.92 7.71 13.89
C VAL A 95 11.20 8.05 15.34
N GLY A 96 11.51 9.32 15.58
CA GLY A 96 11.84 9.85 16.90
C GLY A 96 10.70 9.62 17.89
N TYR A 97 9.48 10.06 17.59
CA TYR A 97 8.32 9.84 18.45
C TYR A 97 7.57 8.55 18.13
N ASN A 98 6.99 8.42 16.92
CA ASN A 98 6.04 7.34 16.64
C ASN A 98 6.69 5.95 16.68
N PHE A 99 7.64 5.65 15.80
CA PHE A 99 8.27 4.32 15.79
C PHE A 99 8.92 3.95 17.13
N THR A 100 9.57 4.91 17.79
CA THR A 100 10.11 4.69 19.14
C THR A 100 9.01 4.32 20.14
N TYR A 101 7.83 4.95 20.08
CA TYR A 101 6.73 4.59 20.94
C TYR A 101 6.21 3.18 20.65
N GLU A 102 5.87 2.89 19.39
CA GLU A 102 5.22 1.64 19.00
C GLU A 102 6.09 0.42 19.30
N ILE A 103 7.39 0.46 18.95
CA ILE A 103 8.27 -0.69 19.21
C ILE A 103 8.54 -0.93 20.69
N ASN A 104 8.52 0.13 21.51
CA ASN A 104 8.68 0.01 22.95
C ASN A 104 7.39 -0.43 23.64
N PHE A 105 6.23 -0.06 23.10
CA PHE A 105 4.94 -0.59 23.51
C PHE A 105 4.90 -2.12 23.31
N GLU A 106 5.21 -2.59 22.09
CA GLU A 106 5.25 -4.02 21.76
C GLU A 106 6.20 -4.81 22.68
N ARG A 107 7.33 -4.19 23.05
CA ARG A 107 8.37 -4.82 23.89
C ARG A 107 8.22 -4.57 25.38
N GLN A 108 7.24 -3.76 25.78
CA GLN A 108 7.02 -3.35 27.18
C GLN A 108 8.27 -2.70 27.80
N LEU A 109 8.94 -1.81 27.04
CA LEU A 109 10.18 -1.13 27.42
C LEU A 109 9.98 0.38 27.59
N PRO A 110 10.70 1.05 28.51
CA PRO A 110 10.64 2.50 28.60
C PRO A 110 11.49 3.16 27.50
N ALA A 111 11.03 4.25 26.89
CA ALA A 111 11.73 4.98 25.83
C ALA A 111 12.60 6.15 26.33
N ASN A 112 13.04 6.10 27.59
CA ASN A 112 13.77 7.19 28.23
C ASN A 112 15.30 7.01 28.26
N ILE A 113 15.83 6.00 27.56
CA ILE A 113 17.27 5.74 27.45
C ILE A 113 17.69 5.48 25.99
N PRO A 114 18.96 5.76 25.60
CA PRO A 114 19.43 5.60 24.23
C PRO A 114 19.30 4.19 23.64
N GLU A 115 19.30 3.14 24.47
CA GLU A 115 19.16 1.74 24.05
C GLU A 115 17.76 1.37 23.58
N THR A 116 16.77 2.18 23.93
CA THR A 116 15.37 2.00 23.55
C THR A 116 14.84 3.17 22.71
N GLN A 117 15.70 4.12 22.36
CA GLN A 117 15.37 5.23 21.46
C GLN A 117 15.90 4.96 20.07
N TYR A 118 15.22 5.50 19.06
CA TYR A 118 15.63 5.37 17.66
C TYR A 118 16.04 6.73 17.08
N PRO A 119 17.14 6.78 16.31
CA PRO A 119 17.73 8.01 15.81
C PRO A 119 16.92 8.55 14.62
N THR A 120 16.76 9.87 14.58
CA THR A 120 16.10 10.52 13.43
C THR A 120 17.00 10.50 12.21
N HIS A 121 18.32 10.63 12.39
CA HIS A 121 19.28 10.79 11.30
C HIS A 121 19.61 9.50 10.56
N TYR A 122 19.30 8.32 11.11
CA TYR A 122 19.61 7.08 10.40
C TYR A 122 18.86 6.99 9.08
N THR A 123 17.53 7.07 9.09
CA THR A 123 16.74 7.03 7.86
C THR A 123 16.80 8.35 7.10
N TRP A 124 16.81 9.48 7.81
CA TRP A 124 16.86 10.81 7.19
C TRP A 124 18.11 11.02 6.32
N ASN A 125 19.27 10.49 6.71
CA ASN A 125 20.51 10.69 5.96
C ASN A 125 20.56 9.93 4.61
N PHE A 126 19.65 8.98 4.38
CA PHE A 126 19.45 8.40 3.04
C PHE A 126 18.55 9.28 2.16
N LEU A 127 17.64 10.04 2.78
CA LEU A 127 16.53 10.73 2.11
C LEU A 127 16.79 12.22 1.87
N ASN A 128 17.67 12.84 2.66
CA ASN A 128 17.88 14.29 2.70
C ASN A 128 18.78 14.84 1.59
N GLY A 129 19.11 14.02 0.59
CA GLY A 129 20.01 14.39 -0.51
C GLY A 129 21.45 14.69 -0.11
N GLY A 130 21.89 14.35 1.10
CA GLY A 130 23.23 14.66 1.59
C GLY A 130 23.43 16.12 2.03
N GLU A 131 22.45 16.99 1.80
CA GLU A 131 22.51 18.44 2.05
C GLU A 131 21.61 18.87 3.22
N GLY A 132 20.87 17.92 3.82
CA GLY A 132 19.98 18.20 4.94
C GLY A 132 18.59 18.71 4.54
N TYR A 133 18.13 18.39 3.33
CA TYR A 133 16.74 18.62 2.91
C TYR A 133 15.75 17.81 3.75
N GLY A 134 14.48 18.24 3.81
CA GLY A 134 13.46 17.46 4.50
C GLY A 134 12.95 16.29 3.68
N SER A 135 12.30 15.37 4.37
CA SER A 135 11.72 14.14 3.81
C SER A 135 10.44 13.77 4.51
N TRP A 136 9.65 12.92 3.88
CA TRP A 136 8.44 12.39 4.49
C TRP A 136 8.74 11.26 5.46
N TYR A 137 7.90 11.13 6.49
CA TYR A 137 8.11 10.13 7.54
C TYR A 137 7.85 8.69 7.07
N TRP A 138 6.95 8.49 6.10
CA TRP A 138 6.68 7.17 5.53
C TRP A 138 7.86 6.61 4.73
N ASP A 139 8.63 7.45 4.02
CA ASP A 139 9.88 7.00 3.37
C ASP A 139 10.88 6.48 4.40
N GLY A 140 10.92 7.11 5.58
CA GLY A 140 11.69 6.61 6.71
C GLY A 140 11.16 5.28 7.23
N TRP A 141 9.86 5.08 7.27
CA TRP A 141 9.25 3.83 7.69
C TRP A 141 9.48 2.70 6.71
N ASP A 142 9.57 2.94 5.40
CA ASP A 142 9.91 1.91 4.42
C ASP A 142 11.32 1.38 4.62
N ILE A 143 12.27 2.29 4.86
CA ILE A 143 13.64 1.92 5.25
C ILE A 143 13.62 1.02 6.49
N ILE A 144 12.84 1.38 7.51
CA ILE A 144 12.73 0.61 8.75
C ILE A 144 12.00 -0.73 8.52
N LYS A 145 10.96 -0.76 7.68
CA LYS A 145 10.23 -1.98 7.33
C LYS A 145 11.12 -2.96 6.57
N SER A 146 12.00 -2.47 5.69
CA SER A 146 12.88 -3.29 4.83
C SER A 146 14.19 -3.71 5.49
N ASN A 147 14.85 -2.86 6.29
CA ASN A 147 16.18 -3.15 6.85
C ASN A 147 16.32 -2.91 8.36
N GLY A 148 15.28 -2.39 8.99
CA GLY A 148 15.26 -2.06 10.41
C GLY A 148 15.92 -0.73 10.75
N CYS A 149 16.01 -0.43 12.05
CA CYS A 149 16.56 0.82 12.58
C CYS A 149 17.53 0.54 13.74
N PRO A 150 18.77 1.05 13.74
CA PRO A 150 19.63 0.94 14.91
C PRO A 150 19.05 1.77 16.06
N THR A 151 19.37 1.41 17.30
CA THR A 151 19.06 2.27 18.44
C THR A 151 19.99 3.49 18.44
N VAL A 152 19.64 4.53 19.19
CA VAL A 152 20.49 5.72 19.39
C VAL A 152 21.86 5.31 19.94
N SER A 153 21.91 4.32 20.84
CA SER A 153 23.18 3.80 21.37
C SER A 153 24.07 3.15 20.31
N ILE A 154 23.50 2.39 19.37
CA ILE A 154 24.24 1.73 18.27
C ILE A 154 24.64 2.74 17.19
N TYR A 155 23.74 3.64 16.82
CA TYR A 155 24.02 4.68 15.84
C TYR A 155 25.01 5.72 16.36
N GLY A 156 25.14 5.88 17.68
CA GLY A 156 26.09 6.78 18.35
C GLY A 156 25.54 8.16 18.70
N GLY A 157 24.21 8.35 18.63
CA GLY A 157 23.54 9.61 18.93
C GLY A 157 22.24 9.79 18.13
N LEU A 158 21.57 10.92 18.27
CA LEU A 158 20.39 11.25 17.44
C LEU A 158 20.78 11.80 16.07
N ALA A 159 21.88 12.56 16.04
CA ALA A 159 22.37 13.35 14.91
C ALA A 159 23.91 13.30 14.76
N GLU A 160 24.55 12.33 15.41
CA GLU A 160 26.01 12.21 15.43
C GLU A 160 26.55 12.03 14.01
N GLY A 161 27.53 12.85 13.61
CA GLY A 161 28.10 12.88 12.26
C GLY A 161 27.33 13.70 11.22
N GLY A 162 26.23 14.36 11.61
CA GLY A 162 25.53 15.32 10.75
C GLY A 162 24.63 14.69 9.68
N HIS A 163 24.19 15.51 8.73
CA HIS A 163 23.17 15.15 7.74
C HIS A 163 23.69 14.26 6.59
N SER A 164 25.01 14.22 6.35
CA SER A 164 25.57 13.40 5.27
C SER A 164 25.93 11.99 5.72
N ARG A 165 26.02 11.70 7.03
CA ARG A 165 26.58 10.43 7.52
C ARG A 165 25.76 9.20 7.13
N TRP A 166 26.40 8.22 6.50
CA TRP A 166 25.88 6.85 6.44
C TRP A 166 26.60 5.96 7.44
N MET A 167 25.84 5.06 8.08
CA MET A 167 26.39 4.13 9.08
C MET A 167 27.25 3.07 8.39
N SER A 168 28.40 2.73 8.98
CA SER A 168 29.26 1.64 8.51
C SER A 168 29.43 0.58 9.60
N GLY A 169 29.61 -0.66 9.20
CA GLY A 169 29.85 -1.83 10.06
C GLY A 169 28.69 -2.82 10.05
N TYR A 170 28.97 -4.07 9.64
CA TYR A 170 27.97 -5.13 9.54
C TYR A 170 27.20 -5.35 10.84
N THR A 171 27.91 -5.39 11.98
CA THR A 171 27.28 -5.59 13.29
C THR A 171 26.25 -4.51 13.64
N ASN A 172 26.45 -3.28 13.16
CA ASN A 172 25.52 -2.18 13.40
C ASN A 172 24.24 -2.37 12.59
N TYR A 173 24.36 -2.75 11.31
CA TYR A 173 23.22 -3.10 10.46
C TYR A 173 22.48 -4.33 10.99
N TYR A 174 23.20 -5.39 11.37
CA TYR A 174 22.60 -6.58 11.95
C TYR A 174 21.83 -6.28 13.25
N SER A 175 22.34 -5.37 14.09
CA SER A 175 21.64 -4.92 15.30
C SER A 175 20.40 -4.06 15.01
N ALA A 176 20.30 -3.48 13.81
CA ALA A 176 19.15 -2.71 13.35
C ALA A 176 18.02 -3.60 12.84
N MET A 177 18.33 -4.72 12.18
CA MET A 177 17.38 -5.62 11.52
C MET A 177 16.18 -6.06 12.38
N PRO A 178 16.30 -6.31 13.70
CA PRO A 178 15.15 -6.66 14.55
C PRO A 178 14.15 -5.53 14.79
N ASN A 179 14.49 -4.28 14.48
CA ASN A 179 13.67 -3.13 14.81
C ASN A 179 12.89 -2.66 13.58
N ARG A 180 11.70 -3.21 13.35
CA ARG A 180 10.95 -3.04 12.10
C ARG A 180 9.55 -2.46 12.30
N VAL A 181 9.12 -1.70 11.29
CA VAL A 181 7.71 -1.39 11.07
C VAL A 181 7.06 -2.65 10.51
N LEU A 182 5.87 -2.99 11.00
CA LEU A 182 5.05 -4.09 10.50
C LEU A 182 4.13 -3.59 9.39
N GLU A 183 3.30 -2.60 9.72
CA GLU A 183 2.30 -2.01 8.82
C GLU A 183 2.26 -0.49 8.97
N MET A 184 1.74 0.16 7.93
CA MET A 184 1.46 1.59 7.88
C MET A 184 0.03 1.76 7.41
N SER A 185 -0.67 2.75 7.94
CA SER A 185 -2.04 3.04 7.53
C SER A 185 -2.29 4.54 7.46
N ALA A 186 -3.12 4.94 6.51
CA ALA A 186 -3.60 6.30 6.34
C ALA A 186 -5.05 6.42 6.82
N LEU A 187 -5.40 7.59 7.35
CA LEU A 187 -6.73 7.87 7.86
C LEU A 187 -7.21 9.23 7.35
N ASP A 188 -8.38 9.25 6.72
CA ASP A 188 -9.10 10.48 6.45
C ASP A 188 -9.75 10.97 7.76
N VAL A 189 -9.45 12.21 8.12
CA VAL A 189 -9.93 12.87 9.34
C VAL A 189 -10.74 14.14 9.04
N SER A 190 -11.18 14.31 7.78
CA SER A 190 -12.02 15.43 7.36
C SER A 190 -13.39 15.47 8.05
N GLU A 191 -13.86 14.31 8.53
CA GLU A 191 -15.18 14.13 9.15
C GLU A 191 -15.10 13.57 10.58
N PRO A 192 -16.15 13.73 11.41
CA PRO A 192 -16.20 13.22 12.78
C PRO A 192 -15.90 11.72 12.93
N GLU A 193 -16.23 10.91 11.92
CA GLU A 193 -15.91 9.47 11.95
C GLU A 193 -14.40 9.24 11.99
N GLY A 194 -13.62 9.98 11.20
CA GLY A 194 -12.16 9.90 11.21
C GLY A 194 -11.54 10.32 12.54
N LEU A 195 -12.10 11.36 13.19
CA LEU A 195 -11.73 11.73 14.55
C LEU A 195 -11.96 10.59 15.54
N GLU A 196 -13.08 9.88 15.43
CA GLU A 196 -13.34 8.73 16.29
C GLU A 196 -12.39 7.55 15.99
N VAL A 197 -12.00 7.32 14.73
CA VAL A 197 -10.96 6.31 14.42
C VAL A 197 -9.66 6.64 15.14
N ILE A 198 -9.16 7.89 15.05
CA ILE A 198 -7.90 8.27 15.71
C ILE A 198 -8.01 8.23 17.24
N LYS A 199 -9.17 8.55 17.82
CA LYS A 199 -9.38 8.44 19.28
C LYS A 199 -9.37 6.99 19.74
N ASN A 200 -9.97 6.07 18.97
CA ASN A 200 -9.91 4.64 19.25
C ASN A 200 -8.48 4.09 19.06
N TRP A 201 -7.74 4.55 18.04
CA TRP A 201 -6.33 4.21 17.86
C TRP A 201 -5.47 4.63 19.05
N MET A 202 -5.60 5.90 19.49
CA MET A 202 -4.84 6.39 20.65
C MET A 202 -5.25 5.70 21.94
N TYR A 203 -6.50 5.21 22.06
CA TYR A 203 -6.96 4.52 23.25
C TYR A 203 -6.38 3.12 23.39
N ASP A 204 -6.41 2.30 22.33
CA ASP A 204 -6.01 0.89 22.37
C ASP A 204 -5.76 0.25 21.00
N HIS A 205 -5.25 1.02 20.03
CA HIS A 205 -4.93 0.56 18.66
C HIS A 205 -6.12 -0.06 17.89
N LEU A 206 -7.37 0.17 18.34
CA LEU A 206 -8.57 -0.53 17.88
C LEU A 206 -8.62 -2.04 18.23
N MET A 207 -7.70 -2.52 19.07
CA MET A 207 -7.44 -3.95 19.30
C MET A 207 -7.62 -4.39 20.77
N GLU A 208 -8.23 -3.55 21.62
CA GLU A 208 -8.37 -3.80 23.07
C GLU A 208 -7.02 -3.93 23.81
N ASP A 209 -5.98 -3.31 23.27
CA ASP A 209 -4.64 -3.23 23.87
C ASP A 209 -4.61 -2.42 25.18
N GLU A 210 -3.57 -2.62 26.01
CA GLU A 210 -3.45 -1.96 27.33
C GLU A 210 -3.22 -0.43 27.22
N ALA A 211 -2.72 0.03 26.08
CA ALA A 211 -2.56 1.43 25.71
C ALA A 211 -2.59 1.53 24.18
N GLY A 212 -3.03 2.67 23.65
CA GLY A 212 -3.03 2.91 22.21
C GLY A 212 -1.76 3.59 21.69
N GLY A 213 -1.80 3.96 20.41
CA GLY A 213 -0.65 4.45 19.66
C GLY A 213 -0.54 5.96 19.50
N LEU A 214 0.42 6.39 18.67
CA LEU A 214 0.60 7.78 18.25
C LEU A 214 0.17 7.99 16.80
N VAL A 215 -0.06 9.24 16.39
CA VAL A 215 -0.52 9.59 15.04
C VAL A 215 0.35 10.69 14.44
N ASN A 216 0.87 10.51 13.23
CA ASN A 216 1.67 11.51 12.53
C ASN A 216 0.83 12.32 11.55
N PHE A 217 1.19 13.59 11.41
CA PHE A 217 0.59 14.50 10.44
C PHE A 217 1.61 15.53 9.96
N ALA A 218 1.28 16.21 8.86
CA ALA A 218 2.02 17.36 8.36
C ALA A 218 1.14 18.61 8.33
N ALA A 219 1.74 19.78 8.52
CA ALA A 219 1.06 21.07 8.45
C ALA A 219 2.04 22.20 8.13
N GLY A 220 1.53 23.37 7.74
CA GLY A 220 2.34 24.55 7.54
C GLY A 220 2.55 25.33 8.85
N VAL A 221 3.79 25.69 9.18
CA VAL A 221 4.15 26.32 10.46
C VAL A 221 4.78 27.70 10.35
N SER A 222 4.95 28.21 9.12
CA SER A 222 5.61 29.52 8.87
C SER A 222 4.74 30.71 9.26
N GLY A 223 3.44 30.64 8.99
CA GLY A 223 2.45 31.68 9.28
C GLY A 223 1.23 31.19 10.09
N TRP A 224 1.36 30.06 10.78
CA TRP A 224 0.32 29.51 11.66
C TRP A 224 -0.11 30.49 12.77
N ILE A 225 -1.27 30.22 13.38
CA ILE A 225 -1.78 31.03 14.49
C ILE A 225 -1.83 30.18 15.76
N ILE A 226 -1.05 30.58 16.76
CA ILE A 226 -1.05 30.02 18.10
C ILE A 226 -1.62 31.07 19.07
N SER A 227 -2.50 30.62 19.96
CA SER A 227 -3.09 31.42 21.03
C SER A 227 -2.89 30.74 22.39
N ASN A 228 -3.51 31.30 23.43
CA ASN A 228 -3.60 30.70 24.76
C ASN A 228 -5.06 30.39 25.08
N LEU A 229 -5.29 29.28 25.76
CA LEU A 229 -6.63 28.90 26.19
C LEU A 229 -7.23 29.95 27.14
N PRO A 230 -8.49 30.35 26.94
CA PRO A 230 -9.09 31.46 27.68
C PRO A 230 -9.16 31.24 29.20
N ALA A 231 -9.23 32.34 29.96
CA ALA A 231 -9.42 32.25 31.39
C ALA A 231 -10.76 31.60 31.76
N GLY A 232 -10.75 30.66 32.71
CA GLY A 232 -11.93 29.92 33.16
C GLY A 232 -12.33 28.72 32.30
N THR A 233 -11.58 28.38 31.24
CA THR A 233 -11.76 27.12 30.49
C THR A 233 -10.86 26.02 31.04
N PRO A 234 -11.14 24.74 30.74
CA PRO A 234 -10.17 23.67 30.96
C PRO A 234 -8.82 24.02 30.32
N GLU A 235 -7.73 23.65 31.01
CA GLU A 235 -6.35 23.88 30.53
C GLU A 235 -6.00 25.38 30.30
N GLU A 236 -6.66 26.30 31.02
CA GLU A 236 -6.42 27.75 30.99
C GLU A 236 -4.94 28.12 30.84
N GLY A 237 -4.66 29.03 29.91
CA GLY A 237 -3.33 29.59 29.69
C GLY A 237 -2.39 28.71 28.86
N LYS A 238 -2.69 27.43 28.65
CA LYS A 238 -1.88 26.58 27.76
C LYS A 238 -2.01 27.00 26.30
N ASN A 239 -0.95 26.82 25.53
CA ASN A 239 -0.91 27.09 24.10
C ASN A 239 -1.90 26.21 23.33
N ILE A 240 -2.55 26.83 22.34
CA ILE A 240 -3.44 26.18 21.40
C ILE A 240 -3.22 26.69 19.97
N ILE A 241 -3.11 25.78 19.03
CA ILE A 241 -3.06 26.05 17.60
C ILE A 241 -4.49 26.16 17.08
N ILE A 242 -4.78 27.27 16.41
CA ILE A 242 -6.13 27.60 15.92
C ILE A 242 -6.20 27.82 14.41
N SER A 243 -5.06 27.83 13.72
CA SER A 243 -4.94 27.84 12.26
C SER A 243 -3.52 27.42 11.87
N TRP A 244 -3.39 26.59 10.84
CA TRP A 244 -2.11 26.29 10.19
C TRP A 244 -1.83 27.24 9.02
N ASP A 245 -0.61 27.20 8.49
CA ASP A 245 -0.24 27.90 7.25
C ASP A 245 -0.60 27.03 6.03
N PRO A 246 -1.07 27.62 4.91
CA PRO A 246 -1.33 26.88 3.67
C PRO A 246 -0.13 26.16 3.06
N SER A 247 1.09 26.65 3.33
CA SER A 247 2.33 26.07 2.83
C SER A 247 2.85 25.00 3.79
N VAL A 248 2.54 23.74 3.48
CA VAL A 248 2.93 22.58 4.31
C VAL A 248 4.44 22.38 4.29
N ASN A 249 5.06 22.40 5.47
CA ASN A 249 6.52 22.35 5.58
C ASN A 249 7.03 21.74 6.88
N HIS A 250 6.18 21.13 7.71
CA HIS A 250 6.60 20.54 8.98
C HIS A 250 5.76 19.32 9.34
N ALA A 251 6.40 18.32 9.95
CA ALA A 251 5.75 17.11 10.46
C ALA A 251 5.75 17.08 12.00
N MET A 252 4.63 16.67 12.59
CA MET A 252 4.41 16.62 14.03
C MET A 252 3.60 15.37 14.41
N THR A 253 3.45 15.12 15.71
CA THR A 253 2.80 13.91 16.22
C THR A 253 1.64 14.28 17.14
N PHE A 254 0.45 13.74 16.91
CA PHE A 254 -0.59 13.73 17.92
C PHE A 254 -0.32 12.62 18.94
N VAL A 255 -0.33 13.00 20.22
CA VAL A 255 0.01 12.11 21.34
C VAL A 255 -1.16 11.92 22.31
N GLY A 256 -2.34 12.42 21.97
CA GLY A 256 -3.51 12.35 22.81
C GLY A 256 -4.59 13.34 22.42
N TYR A 257 -5.63 13.42 23.24
CA TYR A 257 -6.80 14.25 23.00
C TYR A 257 -7.48 14.69 24.31
N ASN A 258 -8.28 15.75 24.23
CA ASN A 258 -9.10 16.25 25.34
C ASN A 258 -10.37 16.90 24.78
N ASP A 259 -11.51 16.24 24.99
CA ASP A 259 -12.83 16.65 24.51
C ASP A 259 -13.35 17.93 25.21
N SER A 260 -12.68 18.40 26.27
CA SER A 260 -13.09 19.56 27.07
C SER A 260 -12.39 20.87 26.69
N ILE A 261 -11.45 20.84 25.74
CA ILE A 261 -10.77 22.04 25.25
C ILE A 261 -11.78 23.00 24.63
N LYS A 262 -11.60 24.32 24.81
CA LYS A 262 -12.55 25.34 24.37
C LYS A 262 -11.84 26.54 23.78
N TYR A 263 -12.23 26.94 22.58
CA TYR A 263 -11.76 28.15 21.93
C TYR A 263 -12.88 28.82 21.13
N ASP A 264 -13.09 30.11 21.38
CA ASP A 264 -14.19 30.91 20.79
C ASP A 264 -13.70 31.54 19.48
N TYR A 265 -14.12 30.97 18.35
CA TYR A 265 -13.70 31.39 17.01
C TYR A 265 -14.51 32.58 16.49
N ASN A 266 -15.80 32.65 16.85
CA ASN A 266 -16.68 33.71 16.37
C ASN A 266 -16.70 34.95 17.31
N MET A 267 -16.02 34.86 18.45
CA MET A 267 -15.90 35.88 19.50
C MET A 267 -17.24 36.30 20.11
N ASP A 268 -18.21 35.39 20.20
CA ASP A 268 -19.53 35.66 20.79
C ASP A 268 -19.59 35.40 22.31
N GLY A 269 -18.52 34.86 22.89
CA GLY A 269 -18.40 34.52 24.31
C GLY A 269 -19.06 33.21 24.73
N GLN A 270 -19.49 32.38 23.78
CA GLN A 270 -20.00 31.03 23.97
C GLN A 270 -19.07 30.01 23.30
N TYR A 271 -19.35 28.72 23.50
CA TYR A 271 -18.63 27.62 22.86
C TYR A 271 -19.65 26.60 22.40
N THR A 272 -19.58 26.18 21.14
CA THR A 272 -20.57 25.27 20.55
C THR A 272 -19.95 24.32 19.52
N ASN A 273 -20.59 23.16 19.35
CA ASN A 273 -20.36 22.23 18.23
C ASN A 273 -21.66 22.03 17.41
N ASP A 274 -22.73 22.77 17.73
CA ASP A 274 -24.10 22.54 17.24
C ASP A 274 -24.69 23.76 16.48
N ILE A 275 -23.89 24.81 16.28
CA ILE A 275 -24.30 26.05 15.63
C ILE A 275 -23.37 26.29 14.45
N ASP A 276 -23.93 26.66 13.30
CA ASP A 276 -23.19 27.11 12.11
C ASP A 276 -22.55 28.47 12.43
N ILE A 277 -21.26 28.46 12.74
CA ILE A 277 -20.50 29.66 13.10
C ILE A 277 -19.77 30.28 11.91
N ASN A 278 -19.54 29.50 10.84
CA ASN A 278 -18.89 29.95 9.63
C ASN A 278 -19.88 30.56 8.59
N ASN A 279 -21.19 30.38 8.80
CA ASN A 279 -22.31 30.80 7.96
C ASN A 279 -22.33 30.17 6.56
N ASP A 280 -21.87 28.93 6.41
CA ASP A 280 -21.93 28.18 5.15
C ASP A 280 -23.28 27.43 4.96
N GLY A 281 -24.12 27.39 6.00
CA GLY A 281 -25.42 26.75 6.00
C GLY A 281 -25.42 25.28 6.43
N VAL A 282 -24.28 24.72 6.86
CA VAL A 282 -24.10 23.34 7.30
C VAL A 282 -23.43 23.33 8.67
N VAL A 283 -24.02 22.64 9.65
CA VAL A 283 -23.37 22.42 10.96
C VAL A 283 -22.50 21.16 10.86
N ASN A 284 -21.18 21.32 10.89
CA ASN A 284 -20.23 20.20 10.81
C ASN A 284 -18.99 20.44 11.71
N MET A 285 -17.95 19.60 11.58
CA MET A 285 -16.75 19.69 12.42
C MET A 285 -15.99 21.01 12.26
N LYS A 286 -16.16 21.75 11.14
CA LYS A 286 -15.58 23.08 10.93
C LYS A 286 -16.19 24.13 11.86
N ASP A 287 -17.37 23.88 12.41
CA ASP A 287 -18.03 24.78 13.36
C ASP A 287 -17.61 24.57 14.81
N TRP A 288 -16.82 23.53 15.09
CA TRP A 288 -16.56 23.12 16.46
C TRP A 288 -15.62 24.06 17.20
N GLU A 289 -16.09 24.53 18.35
CA GLU A 289 -15.35 25.33 19.33
C GLU A 289 -14.94 24.52 20.56
N ILE A 290 -15.34 23.24 20.61
CA ILE A 290 -15.10 22.32 21.72
C ILE A 290 -14.37 21.06 21.23
N GLY A 291 -13.27 20.74 21.92
CA GLY A 291 -12.45 19.55 21.72
C GLY A 291 -11.11 19.83 21.02
N GLY A 292 -10.06 19.13 21.45
CA GLY A 292 -8.73 19.31 20.88
C GLY A 292 -7.81 18.10 21.02
N LEU A 293 -6.85 18.03 20.10
CA LEU A 293 -5.75 17.07 20.09
C LEU A 293 -4.52 17.64 20.83
N ILE A 294 -3.69 16.76 21.38
CA ILE A 294 -2.40 17.10 21.97
C ILE A 294 -1.32 16.85 20.92
N VAL A 295 -0.65 17.91 20.49
CA VAL A 295 0.45 17.90 19.51
C VAL A 295 1.78 17.89 20.27
N ALA A 296 2.67 16.96 19.95
CA ALA A 296 4.09 17.01 20.32
C ALA A 296 4.92 17.51 19.13
N ASN A 297 5.87 18.40 19.41
CA ASN A 297 6.80 18.94 18.42
C ASN A 297 8.25 18.56 18.78
N SER A 298 9.16 18.70 17.83
CA SER A 298 10.58 18.38 17.94
C SER A 298 11.46 19.63 18.07
N TRP A 299 10.92 20.70 18.69
CA TRP A 299 11.60 21.97 18.92
C TRP A 299 11.98 22.18 20.39
N GLY A 300 12.19 21.07 21.11
CA GLY A 300 12.57 21.12 22.52
C GLY A 300 11.41 21.48 23.46
N ASP A 301 11.71 21.42 24.75
CA ASP A 301 10.77 21.67 25.84
C ASP A 301 10.39 23.16 25.98
N ALA A 302 11.20 24.07 25.44
CA ALA A 302 10.92 25.49 25.44
C ALA A 302 9.74 25.90 24.55
N TRP A 303 9.35 25.05 23.58
CA TRP A 303 8.24 25.34 22.68
C TRP A 303 6.88 25.00 23.31
N GLY A 304 5.95 25.94 23.24
CA GLY A 304 4.57 25.73 23.70
C GLY A 304 4.47 25.36 25.19
N ASN A 305 3.72 24.30 25.47
CA ASN A 305 3.48 23.70 26.78
C ASN A 305 4.47 22.55 27.02
N GLU A 306 5.74 22.85 27.27
CA GLU A 306 6.78 21.84 27.51
C GLU A 306 7.01 20.91 26.30
N GLY A 307 7.14 21.48 25.11
CA GLY A 307 7.29 20.76 23.84
C GLY A 307 5.98 20.31 23.19
N LYS A 308 4.84 20.65 23.80
CA LYS A 308 3.50 20.25 23.34
C LYS A 308 2.57 21.45 23.11
N SER A 309 1.51 21.29 22.35
CA SER A 309 0.42 22.29 22.24
C SER A 309 -0.91 21.58 22.07
N TYR A 310 -2.02 22.24 22.41
CA TYR A 310 -3.32 21.78 21.91
C TYR A 310 -3.51 22.20 20.46
N MET A 311 -4.36 21.49 19.74
CA MET A 311 -4.89 21.85 18.42
C MET A 311 -6.40 21.59 18.43
N MET A 312 -7.21 22.54 17.94
CA MET A 312 -8.66 22.36 17.87
C MET A 312 -9.06 21.25 16.87
N TYR A 313 -10.08 20.44 17.20
CA TYR A 313 -10.55 19.35 16.31
C TYR A 313 -10.98 19.83 14.94
N ARG A 314 -11.57 21.02 14.84
CA ARG A 314 -12.00 21.60 13.56
C ARG A 314 -10.90 21.67 12.50
N LEU A 315 -9.63 21.80 12.91
CA LEU A 315 -8.51 21.90 11.97
C LEU A 315 -8.21 20.58 11.25
N LEU A 316 -8.83 19.47 11.68
CA LEU A 316 -8.84 18.22 10.93
C LEU A 316 -9.80 18.27 9.75
N ALA A 317 -10.86 19.08 9.80
CA ALA A 317 -11.87 19.24 8.75
C ALA A 317 -11.58 20.40 7.79
N GLU A 318 -10.85 21.43 8.22
CA GLU A 318 -10.49 22.55 7.36
C GLU A 318 -9.57 22.10 6.21
N LEU A 319 -9.74 22.71 5.03
CA LEU A 319 -8.80 22.48 3.94
C LEU A 319 -7.43 23.06 4.30
N THR A 320 -6.36 22.51 3.72
CA THR A 320 -5.00 23.03 3.92
C THR A 320 -4.93 24.54 3.64
N GLU A 321 -5.60 25.01 2.58
CA GLU A 321 -5.64 26.44 2.21
C GLU A 321 -6.38 27.33 3.21
N ASP A 322 -7.27 26.75 4.01
CA ASP A 322 -8.07 27.41 5.05
C ASP A 322 -7.48 27.23 6.46
N GLY A 323 -6.25 26.72 6.55
CA GLY A 323 -5.53 26.55 7.81
C GLY A 323 -5.76 25.19 8.50
N GLY A 324 -6.20 24.19 7.75
CA GLY A 324 -6.21 22.79 8.18
C GLY A 324 -4.85 22.09 8.07
N ILE A 325 -4.81 20.84 8.50
CA ILE A 325 -3.64 19.96 8.29
C ILE A 325 -3.55 19.52 6.82
N TRP A 326 -2.37 19.04 6.42
CA TRP A 326 -2.14 18.57 5.06
C TRP A 326 -3.14 17.46 4.67
N SER A 327 -3.86 17.70 3.57
CA SER A 327 -4.75 16.75 2.90
C SER A 327 -5.83 16.10 3.78
N ASN A 328 -6.16 16.70 4.94
CA ASN A 328 -7.08 16.12 5.92
C ASN A 328 -6.76 14.65 6.25
N THR A 329 -5.48 14.27 6.16
CA THR A 329 -5.02 12.89 6.27
C THR A 329 -3.92 12.78 7.31
N VAL A 330 -4.00 11.71 8.10
CA VAL A 330 -3.01 11.36 9.12
C VAL A 330 -2.56 9.92 8.96
N HIS A 331 -1.43 9.58 9.58
CA HIS A 331 -0.82 8.26 9.41
C HIS A 331 -0.44 7.64 10.74
N VAL A 332 -0.53 6.31 10.78
CA VAL A 332 -0.15 5.48 11.90
C VAL A 332 0.68 4.29 11.43
N ILE A 333 1.39 3.66 12.36
CA ILE A 333 2.16 2.46 12.12
C ILE A 333 1.95 1.47 13.26
N ARG A 334 2.18 0.19 12.99
CA ARG A 334 2.50 -0.78 14.05
C ARG A 334 3.93 -1.24 13.91
N ALA A 335 4.56 -1.51 15.04
CA ALA A 335 5.90 -2.08 15.07
C ALA A 335 5.83 -3.60 15.17
N ARG A 336 6.89 -4.25 14.72
CA ARG A 336 7.06 -5.69 14.89
C ARG A 336 7.69 -5.98 16.25
N ASP A 337 7.02 -6.77 17.07
CA ASP A 337 7.46 -7.13 18.43
C ASP A 337 8.84 -7.83 18.42
N TYR A 338 8.97 -8.84 17.56
CA TYR A 338 10.14 -9.69 17.40
C TYR A 338 10.42 -10.01 15.94
N TYR A 339 11.70 -9.92 15.59
CA TYR A 339 12.22 -10.36 14.32
C TYR A 339 13.68 -10.78 14.46
N ALA A 340 14.03 -11.88 13.80
CA ALA A 340 15.40 -12.33 13.67
C ALA A 340 15.63 -12.73 12.21
N PRO A 341 16.58 -12.11 11.49
CA PRO A 341 16.89 -12.49 10.12
C PRO A 341 17.44 -13.92 10.08
N HIS A 342 17.03 -14.69 9.09
CA HIS A 342 17.54 -16.05 8.85
C HIS A 342 18.77 -16.02 7.94
N LEU A 343 18.80 -15.09 6.99
CA LEU A 343 19.86 -14.98 6.00
C LEU A 343 20.21 -13.50 5.79
N THR A 344 21.49 -13.18 5.80
CA THR A 344 21.95 -11.80 5.56
C THR A 344 23.13 -11.78 4.61
N PHE A 345 23.27 -10.68 3.89
CA PHE A 345 24.48 -10.37 3.16
C PHE A 345 25.33 -9.40 3.96
N LYS A 346 26.65 -9.59 3.84
CA LYS A 346 27.65 -8.65 4.29
C LYS A 346 28.47 -8.22 3.08
N ALA A 347 28.59 -6.92 2.87
CA ALA A 347 29.37 -6.38 1.76
C ALA A 347 30.22 -5.20 2.22
N THR A 348 31.39 -5.05 1.60
CA THR A 348 32.24 -3.86 1.74
C THR A 348 32.41 -3.25 0.37
N ILE A 349 32.07 -1.98 0.24
CA ILE A 349 32.07 -1.25 -1.04
C ILE A 349 32.90 0.01 -0.85
N ASN A 350 33.68 0.34 -1.87
CA ASN A 350 34.33 1.63 -1.99
C ASN A 350 33.73 2.37 -3.17
N HIS A 351 33.27 3.61 -3.00
CA HIS A 351 32.88 4.46 -4.12
C HIS A 351 33.04 5.94 -3.79
N THR A 352 33.32 6.75 -4.81
CA THR A 352 33.47 8.21 -4.67
C THR A 352 32.17 9.00 -4.78
N SER A 353 31.05 8.35 -5.11
CA SER A 353 29.77 9.00 -5.34
C SER A 353 28.62 8.02 -5.07
N ARG A 354 27.98 8.14 -3.91
CA ARG A 354 27.00 7.14 -3.43
C ARG A 354 25.63 7.22 -4.10
N ASP A 355 25.24 8.40 -4.59
CA ASP A 355 23.96 8.61 -5.27
C ASP A 355 23.92 8.03 -6.70
N LYS A 356 25.04 7.51 -7.20
CA LYS A 356 25.13 6.78 -8.47
C LYS A 356 24.86 5.29 -8.34
N LEU A 357 24.66 4.80 -7.12
CA LEU A 357 24.57 3.36 -6.85
C LEU A 357 23.16 2.97 -6.40
N LYS A 358 22.66 1.88 -6.99
CA LYS A 358 21.57 1.08 -6.45
C LYS A 358 22.09 -0.30 -6.06
N LEU A 359 21.72 -0.78 -4.87
CA LEU A 359 22.09 -2.11 -4.39
C LEU A 359 20.88 -3.04 -4.43
N LEU A 360 21.09 -4.25 -4.94
CA LEU A 360 20.08 -5.32 -4.93
C LEU A 360 20.72 -6.61 -4.43
N ALA A 361 19.86 -7.52 -3.99
CA ALA A 361 20.20 -8.90 -3.74
C ALA A 361 19.40 -9.80 -4.69
N GLY A 362 19.93 -10.97 -5.01
CA GLY A 362 19.19 -11.93 -5.81
C GLY A 362 19.56 -13.37 -5.48
N VAL A 363 18.72 -14.30 -5.94
CA VAL A 363 18.94 -15.74 -5.82
C VAL A 363 18.46 -16.48 -7.07
N SER A 364 19.11 -17.58 -7.39
CA SER A 364 18.62 -18.59 -8.34
C SER A 364 18.75 -19.98 -7.71
N SER A 365 17.75 -20.81 -7.99
CA SER A 365 17.74 -22.23 -7.60
C SER A 365 18.74 -23.07 -8.41
N ASP A 366 19.17 -22.58 -9.58
CA ASP A 366 20.23 -23.18 -10.38
C ASP A 366 21.62 -22.74 -9.85
N PRO A 367 22.45 -23.66 -9.32
CA PRO A 367 23.78 -23.33 -8.81
C PRO A 367 24.76 -22.87 -9.90
N ASP A 368 24.47 -23.13 -11.18
CA ASP A 368 25.30 -22.69 -12.31
C ASP A 368 24.83 -21.34 -12.90
N ALA A 369 23.79 -20.72 -12.33
CA ALA A 369 23.23 -19.47 -12.82
C ALA A 369 24.23 -18.30 -12.79
N THR A 370 24.20 -17.48 -13.84
CA THR A 370 24.99 -16.24 -13.92
C THR A 370 24.19 -14.99 -13.56
N GLU A 371 22.87 -15.13 -13.44
CA GLU A 371 21.91 -14.08 -13.10
C GLU A 371 20.85 -14.64 -12.15
N PRO A 372 20.25 -13.82 -11.27
CA PRO A 372 19.22 -14.30 -10.33
C PRO A 372 17.86 -14.52 -11.02
N GLU A 373 17.06 -15.44 -10.46
CA GLU A 373 15.66 -15.65 -10.82
C GLU A 373 14.72 -14.74 -10.01
N ILE A 374 15.10 -14.47 -8.75
CA ILE A 374 14.34 -13.62 -7.83
C ILE A 374 15.26 -12.52 -7.33
N PHE A 375 14.77 -11.29 -7.40
CA PHE A 375 15.43 -10.09 -6.90
C PHE A 375 14.82 -9.65 -5.58
N HIS A 376 15.62 -8.98 -4.76
CA HIS A 376 15.20 -8.27 -3.56
C HIS A 376 15.83 -6.88 -3.56
N GLU A 377 14.95 -5.88 -3.61
CA GLU A 377 15.35 -4.47 -3.62
C GLU A 377 15.34 -3.89 -2.21
N PHE A 378 16.13 -2.84 -2.02
CA PHE A 378 16.21 -2.12 -0.77
C PHE A 378 15.84 -0.65 -0.99
N PRO A 379 14.94 -0.07 -0.17
CA PRO A 379 14.61 1.36 -0.20
C PRO A 379 15.76 2.23 0.35
N LEU A 380 16.83 1.60 0.84
CA LEU A 380 18.10 2.25 1.17
C LEU A 380 19.13 1.82 0.14
N PHE A 381 20.04 2.73 -0.21
CA PHE A 381 20.96 2.57 -1.34
C PHE A 381 20.22 2.44 -2.69
N ASN A 382 19.31 3.36 -2.98
CA ASN A 382 18.63 3.46 -4.27
C ASN A 382 18.85 4.85 -4.89
N PHE A 383 20.03 5.06 -5.51
CA PHE A 383 20.40 6.32 -6.19
C PHE A 383 20.17 7.59 -5.36
N GLN A 384 20.52 7.56 -4.07
CA GLN A 384 20.13 8.59 -3.10
C GLN A 384 21.25 9.01 -2.16
N GLY A 385 20.96 10.03 -1.34
CA GLY A 385 21.89 10.56 -0.33
C GLY A 385 22.90 11.57 -0.84
N GLY A 386 22.79 12.04 -2.09
CA GLY A 386 23.66 13.06 -2.68
C GLY A 386 25.04 12.58 -3.09
N ASP A 387 25.73 13.41 -3.87
CA ASP A 387 27.06 13.14 -4.44
C ASP A 387 28.16 13.26 -3.38
N HIS A 388 28.26 12.24 -2.53
CA HIS A 388 29.28 12.12 -1.50
C HIS A 388 29.98 10.76 -1.55
N TYR A 389 31.12 10.65 -0.87
CA TYR A 389 31.69 9.35 -0.55
C TYR A 389 30.71 8.51 0.29
N MET A 390 30.86 7.19 0.29
CA MET A 390 29.87 6.27 0.85
C MET A 390 29.42 6.62 2.28
N GLN A 391 30.32 7.06 3.16
CA GLN A 391 29.99 7.47 4.54
C GLN A 391 29.61 8.95 4.70
N GLY A 392 29.66 9.76 3.62
CA GLY A 392 29.18 11.15 3.58
C GLY A 392 30.23 12.24 3.82
N GLY A 393 31.48 11.87 4.10
CA GLY A 393 32.59 12.82 4.26
C GLY A 393 33.52 12.90 3.04
N ASP A 394 34.61 13.66 3.15
CA ASP A 394 35.59 13.88 2.08
C ASP A 394 36.92 13.16 2.31
N LEU A 395 37.03 12.37 3.39
CA LEU A 395 38.26 11.64 3.70
C LEU A 395 38.32 10.35 2.89
N GLU A 396 39.53 9.88 2.59
CA GLU A 396 39.72 8.64 1.80
C GLU A 396 39.05 7.41 2.46
N GLU A 397 38.96 7.42 3.80
CA GLU A 397 38.27 6.38 4.57
C GLU A 397 36.75 6.43 4.42
N ASP A 398 36.17 7.60 4.12
CA ASP A 398 34.73 7.78 3.94
C ASP A 398 34.23 7.15 2.64
N LYS A 399 35.13 6.85 1.69
CA LYS A 399 34.76 6.14 0.46
C LYS A 399 34.34 4.71 0.72
N ILE A 400 34.80 4.11 1.82
CA ILE A 400 34.58 2.70 2.15
C ILE A 400 33.42 2.58 3.12
N ILE A 401 32.45 1.72 2.82
CA ILE A 401 31.36 1.35 3.73
C ILE A 401 31.28 -0.16 3.86
N GLU A 402 31.11 -0.66 5.08
CA GLU A 402 30.73 -2.06 5.35
C GLU A 402 29.24 -2.07 5.70
N ILE A 403 28.45 -2.85 4.97
CA ILE A 403 26.99 -2.91 5.10
C ILE A 403 26.53 -4.32 5.46
N GLY A 404 25.35 -4.39 6.07
CA GLY A 404 24.59 -5.62 6.26
C GLY A 404 23.21 -5.47 5.65
N LEU A 405 22.78 -6.45 4.86
CA LEU A 405 21.48 -6.47 4.20
C LEU A 405 20.73 -7.72 4.64
N ASP A 406 19.47 -7.56 5.00
CA ASP A 406 18.61 -8.68 5.33
C ASP A 406 18.02 -9.26 4.05
N VAL A 407 18.37 -10.50 3.75
CA VAL A 407 17.92 -11.19 2.53
C VAL A 407 17.08 -12.41 2.86
N THR A 408 16.52 -12.47 4.07
CA THR A 408 15.61 -13.53 4.49
C THR A 408 14.48 -13.79 3.49
N PRO A 409 13.86 -12.77 2.83
CA PRO A 409 12.83 -13.00 1.83
C PRO A 409 13.28 -13.82 0.60
N LEU A 410 14.58 -13.80 0.25
CA LEU A 410 15.13 -14.58 -0.86
C LEU A 410 15.08 -16.10 -0.60
N LEU A 411 14.85 -16.54 0.64
CA LEU A 411 14.63 -17.96 0.91
C LEU A 411 13.43 -18.51 0.10
N SER A 412 12.46 -17.67 -0.28
CA SER A 412 11.34 -18.06 -1.15
C SER A 412 11.76 -18.61 -2.52
N GLY A 413 12.98 -18.28 -2.97
CA GLY A 413 13.50 -18.66 -4.28
C GLY A 413 14.40 -19.90 -4.30
N ILE A 414 14.49 -20.64 -3.20
CA ILE A 414 15.38 -21.80 -3.10
C ILE A 414 14.65 -23.05 -2.59
N GLU A 415 15.13 -24.21 -3.00
CA GLU A 415 14.70 -25.50 -2.47
C GLU A 415 15.50 -25.87 -1.21
N ASP A 416 14.80 -26.36 -0.18
CA ASP A 416 15.42 -26.77 1.08
C ASP A 416 16.49 -27.85 0.88
N GLY A 417 17.69 -27.61 1.40
CA GLY A 417 18.80 -28.56 1.39
C GLY A 417 19.49 -28.74 0.03
N LEU A 418 19.13 -27.96 -0.99
CA LEU A 418 19.79 -27.94 -2.29
C LEU A 418 20.74 -26.73 -2.42
N PRO A 419 21.77 -26.83 -3.27
CA PRO A 419 22.64 -25.69 -3.55
C PRO A 419 21.88 -24.63 -4.35
N ALA A 420 22.05 -23.38 -3.97
CA ALA A 420 21.51 -22.22 -4.68
C ALA A 420 22.60 -21.15 -4.84
N GLN A 421 22.43 -20.31 -5.87
CA GLN A 421 23.36 -19.21 -6.16
C GLN A 421 22.80 -17.90 -5.63
N PHE A 422 23.55 -17.23 -4.75
CA PHE A 422 23.19 -15.93 -4.17
C PHE A 422 24.00 -14.81 -4.80
N PHE A 423 23.34 -13.71 -5.18
CA PHE A 423 23.93 -12.61 -5.94
C PHE A 423 23.88 -11.30 -5.16
N PHE A 424 25.02 -10.64 -5.02
CA PHE A 424 25.09 -9.23 -4.61
C PHE A 424 25.28 -8.37 -5.86
N ILE A 425 24.38 -7.41 -6.03
CA ILE A 425 24.18 -6.68 -7.28
C ILE A 425 24.36 -5.19 -7.00
N VAL A 426 25.20 -4.55 -7.80
CA VAL A 426 25.42 -3.10 -7.77
C VAL A 426 25.12 -2.54 -9.15
N GLU A 427 24.00 -1.83 -9.26
CA GLU A 427 23.69 -1.02 -10.43
C GLU A 427 24.36 0.34 -10.29
N ASN A 428 24.99 0.80 -11.36
CA ASN A 428 25.58 2.12 -11.43
C ASN A 428 24.92 2.92 -12.55
N HIS A 429 24.47 4.12 -12.22
CA HIS A 429 23.98 5.11 -13.18
C HIS A 429 24.74 6.43 -12.97
N ASP A 430 25.71 6.67 -13.83
CA ASP A 430 26.61 7.81 -13.83
C ASP A 430 26.92 8.25 -15.28
N PRO A 431 26.01 9.01 -15.91
CA PRO A 431 26.17 9.45 -17.30
C PRO A 431 27.38 10.37 -17.51
N ASP A 432 27.79 11.08 -16.45
CA ASP A 432 28.92 12.03 -16.48
C ASP A 432 30.27 11.37 -16.14
N ASN A 433 30.25 10.11 -15.70
CA ASN A 433 31.41 9.31 -15.35
C ASN A 433 32.31 10.04 -14.32
N VAL A 434 31.69 10.51 -13.23
CA VAL A 434 32.33 11.24 -12.12
C VAL A 434 32.67 10.36 -10.93
N GLY A 435 31.94 9.26 -10.77
CA GLY A 435 32.10 8.24 -9.74
C GLY A 435 33.07 7.12 -10.16
N ALA A 436 33.79 6.57 -9.18
CA ALA A 436 34.55 5.36 -9.36
C ALA A 436 34.62 4.56 -8.07
N GLY A 437 34.66 3.24 -8.20
CA GLY A 437 34.74 2.37 -7.03
C GLY A 437 34.79 0.89 -7.36
N GLU A 438 34.71 0.08 -6.32
CA GLU A 438 34.77 -1.37 -6.39
C GLU A 438 34.01 -2.03 -5.24
N ILE A 439 33.53 -3.25 -5.49
CA ILE A 439 33.04 -4.16 -4.47
C ILE A 439 34.28 -4.85 -3.88
N ILE A 440 34.67 -4.45 -2.66
CA ILE A 440 35.85 -4.97 -1.97
C ILE A 440 35.63 -6.43 -1.58
N SER A 441 34.48 -6.72 -0.95
CA SER A 441 34.13 -8.06 -0.49
C SER A 441 32.62 -8.25 -0.39
N PHE A 442 32.17 -9.48 -0.56
CA PHE A 442 30.79 -9.93 -0.36
C PHE A 442 30.79 -11.29 0.35
N SER A 443 29.88 -11.51 1.28
CA SER A 443 29.63 -12.81 1.92
C SER A 443 28.16 -13.01 2.27
N VAL A 444 27.76 -14.28 2.37
CA VAL A 444 26.43 -14.73 2.80
C VAL A 444 26.55 -15.32 4.20
N ILE A 445 25.74 -14.86 5.14
CA ILE A 445 25.72 -15.32 6.53
C ILE A 445 24.37 -15.96 6.83
N ASP A 446 24.42 -17.25 7.18
CA ASP A 446 23.25 -18.08 7.49
C ASP A 446 23.10 -18.26 9.00
N TYR A 447 22.03 -17.67 9.55
CA TYR A 447 21.71 -17.71 10.97
C TYR A 447 20.94 -18.97 11.38
N LEU A 448 20.39 -19.72 10.44
CA LEU A 448 19.81 -21.04 10.67
C LEU A 448 20.92 -22.07 10.94
N ALA A 449 22.10 -21.87 10.35
CA ALA A 449 23.34 -22.61 10.60
C ALA A 449 24.26 -21.96 11.65
N ALA A 450 23.69 -21.30 12.67
CA ALA A 450 24.42 -20.65 13.76
C ALA A 450 25.41 -19.55 13.33
N GLY A 451 25.08 -18.83 12.25
CA GLY A 451 25.86 -17.69 11.74
C GLY A 451 27.03 -18.10 10.85
N GLU A 452 26.89 -19.18 10.08
CA GLU A 452 27.92 -19.63 9.15
C GLU A 452 28.08 -18.64 7.99
N GLU A 453 29.27 -18.02 7.89
CA GLU A 453 29.64 -17.08 6.83
C GLU A 453 30.37 -17.78 5.68
N VAL A 454 29.88 -17.58 4.46
CA VAL A 454 30.53 -18.01 3.22
C VAL A 454 30.96 -16.78 2.43
N ILE A 455 32.27 -16.62 2.23
CA ILE A 455 32.86 -15.47 1.57
C ILE A 455 32.94 -15.70 0.05
N CYS A 456 32.53 -14.71 -0.72
CA CYS A 456 32.67 -14.72 -2.17
C CYS A 456 34.14 -14.80 -2.59
N PRO A 457 34.50 -15.70 -3.52
CA PRO A 457 35.87 -15.80 -4.02
C PRO A 457 36.28 -14.56 -4.83
N GLN A 458 35.31 -13.85 -5.42
CA GLN A 458 35.55 -12.60 -6.13
C GLN A 458 35.71 -11.44 -5.13
N GLN A 459 36.78 -10.66 -5.26
CA GLN A 459 37.10 -9.53 -4.37
C GLN A 459 37.73 -8.41 -5.19
N ASN A 460 37.53 -7.16 -4.74
CA ASN A 460 38.00 -5.95 -5.43
C ASN A 460 37.55 -5.93 -6.90
N VAL A 461 36.27 -6.17 -7.12
CA VAL A 461 35.65 -6.14 -8.45
C VAL A 461 35.24 -4.70 -8.74
N SER A 462 35.79 -4.10 -9.80
CA SER A 462 35.46 -2.73 -10.19
C SER A 462 33.98 -2.60 -10.51
N ILE A 463 33.36 -1.53 -9.99
CA ILE A 463 32.00 -1.14 -10.39
C ILE A 463 32.11 -0.48 -11.76
N ILE A 464 31.39 -1.01 -12.74
CA ILE A 464 31.47 -0.53 -14.11
C ILE A 464 30.43 0.58 -14.32
N ASN A 465 30.88 1.69 -14.93
CA ASN A 465 30.05 2.87 -15.17
C ASN A 465 28.85 2.55 -16.08
N ASN A 466 27.65 2.98 -15.69
CA ASN A 466 26.40 2.76 -16.43
C ASN A 466 26.10 1.27 -16.70
N GLN A 467 26.49 0.38 -15.78
CA GLN A 467 26.28 -1.07 -15.88
C GLN A 467 25.99 -1.70 -14.52
N THR A 468 25.45 -2.92 -14.57
CA THR A 468 25.24 -3.77 -13.41
C THR A 468 26.47 -4.63 -13.15
N THR A 469 27.00 -4.57 -11.93
CA THR A 469 28.11 -5.39 -11.45
C THR A 469 27.58 -6.44 -10.47
N MET A 470 27.83 -7.73 -10.74
CA MET A 470 27.31 -8.84 -9.91
C MET A 470 28.44 -9.72 -9.38
N LEU A 471 28.38 -10.05 -8.09
CA LEU A 471 29.19 -11.09 -7.46
C LEU A 471 28.25 -12.16 -6.93
N SER A 472 28.69 -13.42 -6.93
CA SER A 472 27.83 -14.51 -6.46
C SER A 472 28.55 -15.56 -5.63
N VAL A 473 27.75 -16.26 -4.81
CA VAL A 473 28.18 -17.29 -3.87
C VAL A 473 27.21 -18.45 -3.92
N GLU A 474 27.72 -19.66 -4.17
CA GLU A 474 26.96 -20.89 -3.99
C GLU A 474 26.85 -21.22 -2.50
N LYS A 475 25.64 -21.50 -2.01
CA LYS A 475 25.42 -21.98 -0.64
C LYS A 475 24.22 -22.91 -0.56
N ILE A 476 24.33 -23.94 0.27
CA ILE A 476 23.22 -24.80 0.66
C ILE A 476 22.62 -24.22 1.94
N ILE A 477 21.31 -23.97 1.94
CA ILE A 477 20.56 -23.54 3.12
C ILE A 477 19.62 -24.68 3.53
N ASN A 478 19.57 -24.96 4.83
CA ASN A 478 18.63 -25.94 5.40
C ASN A 478 17.60 -25.18 6.23
N TYR A 479 16.35 -25.18 5.80
CA TYR A 479 15.27 -24.42 6.44
C TYR A 479 13.89 -25.01 6.14
N ALA A 480 12.98 -24.93 7.12
CA ALA A 480 11.58 -25.30 6.92
C ALA A 480 10.82 -24.08 6.38
N GLY A 481 10.90 -23.87 5.06
CA GLY A 481 10.15 -22.82 4.35
C GLY A 481 8.65 -23.01 4.48
N VAL A 482 7.90 -21.90 4.35
CA VAL A 482 6.43 -21.95 4.32
C VAL A 482 5.97 -22.86 3.19
N GLU A 483 4.89 -23.62 3.43
CA GLU A 483 4.38 -24.60 2.46
C GLU A 483 2.85 -24.55 2.42
N ILE A 484 2.28 -24.65 1.21
CA ILE A 484 0.83 -24.83 1.01
C ILE A 484 0.52 -26.33 1.10
N VAL A 485 -0.10 -26.75 2.21
CA VAL A 485 -0.46 -28.16 2.46
C VAL A 485 -1.81 -28.54 1.88
N THR A 486 -2.54 -27.58 1.30
CA THR A 486 -3.77 -27.87 0.55
C THR A 486 -3.36 -28.47 -0.80
N ASP A 487 -3.79 -29.70 -1.08
CA ASP A 487 -3.47 -30.40 -2.33
C ASP A 487 -4.58 -30.24 -3.38
N ASP A 488 -5.83 -30.35 -2.96
CA ASP A 488 -7.01 -30.24 -3.82
C ASP A 488 -8.11 -29.44 -3.12
N LEU A 489 -8.91 -28.71 -3.87
CA LEU A 489 -10.14 -28.10 -3.37
C LEU A 489 -11.33 -29.05 -3.56
N PRO A 490 -12.23 -29.18 -2.56
CA PRO A 490 -13.49 -29.90 -2.75
C PRO A 490 -14.28 -29.39 -3.96
N GLU A 491 -14.95 -30.30 -4.67
CA GLU A 491 -15.81 -29.95 -5.80
C GLU A 491 -16.94 -29.02 -5.33
N ALA A 492 -17.11 -27.88 -6.01
CA ALA A 492 -18.19 -26.94 -5.75
C ALA A 492 -19.50 -27.37 -6.45
N ILE A 493 -20.63 -27.15 -5.78
CA ILE A 493 -21.96 -27.44 -6.34
C ILE A 493 -22.53 -26.15 -6.92
N PRO A 494 -22.90 -26.12 -8.21
CA PRO A 494 -23.42 -24.90 -8.82
C PRO A 494 -24.69 -24.37 -8.12
N GLY A 495 -24.73 -23.06 -7.92
CA GLY A 495 -25.79 -22.34 -7.21
C GLY A 495 -25.79 -22.52 -5.68
N VAL A 496 -24.73 -23.09 -5.10
CA VAL A 496 -24.57 -23.28 -3.65
C VAL A 496 -23.34 -22.53 -3.16
N GLU A 497 -23.48 -21.85 -2.02
CA GLU A 497 -22.36 -21.19 -1.35
C GLU A 497 -21.25 -22.20 -1.04
N TYR A 498 -20.04 -21.86 -1.44
CA TYR A 498 -18.83 -22.62 -1.20
C TYR A 498 -17.92 -21.85 -0.25
N GLU A 499 -17.33 -22.56 0.72
CA GLU A 499 -16.32 -22.02 1.62
C GLU A 499 -15.28 -23.11 1.90
N TYR A 500 -14.00 -22.77 1.75
CA TYR A 500 -12.89 -23.64 2.09
C TYR A 500 -11.72 -22.85 2.65
N GLN A 501 -11.23 -23.25 3.81
CA GLN A 501 -10.05 -22.64 4.44
C GLN A 501 -8.78 -23.31 3.90
N LEU A 502 -7.98 -22.56 3.16
CA LEU A 502 -6.65 -22.98 2.76
C LEU A 502 -5.75 -23.16 3.99
N LEU A 503 -4.90 -24.17 3.92
CA LEU A 503 -3.99 -24.57 4.97
C LEU A 503 -2.54 -24.42 4.51
N ALA A 504 -1.71 -23.86 5.39
CA ALA A 504 -0.26 -23.78 5.25
C ALA A 504 0.43 -24.37 6.49
N ALA A 505 1.69 -24.75 6.32
CA ALA A 505 2.57 -25.25 7.37
C ALA A 505 3.94 -24.57 7.31
N ASN A 506 4.77 -24.80 8.34
CA ASN A 506 6.13 -24.27 8.48
C ASN A 506 6.19 -22.73 8.46
N GLY A 507 7.37 -22.13 8.23
CA GLY A 507 7.52 -20.67 8.27
C GLY A 507 7.10 -20.03 9.62
N THR A 508 6.82 -18.73 9.58
CA THR A 508 6.43 -17.92 10.75
C THR A 508 5.02 -17.35 10.57
N PRO A 509 3.98 -17.89 11.26
CA PRO A 509 2.63 -17.32 11.18
C PRO A 509 2.54 -15.93 11.84
N PRO A 510 1.48 -15.14 11.57
CA PRO A 510 0.35 -15.44 10.70
C PRO A 510 0.75 -15.51 9.22
N TYR A 511 -0.11 -16.15 8.42
CA TYR A 511 0.06 -16.24 6.97
C TYR A 511 -0.88 -15.25 6.28
N SER A 512 -0.40 -14.65 5.20
CA SER A 512 -1.22 -13.89 4.26
C SER A 512 -1.33 -14.67 2.95
N TRP A 513 -2.56 -14.82 2.45
CA TRP A 513 -2.87 -15.55 1.23
C TRP A 513 -3.27 -14.61 0.12
N ARG A 514 -2.80 -14.92 -1.09
CA ARG A 514 -3.20 -14.24 -2.32
C ARG A 514 -3.36 -15.23 -3.45
N LEU A 515 -4.28 -14.92 -4.35
CA LEU A 515 -4.47 -15.65 -5.58
C LEU A 515 -3.68 -14.93 -6.68
N LYS A 516 -2.78 -15.65 -7.34
CA LYS A 516 -1.96 -15.10 -8.42
C LYS A 516 -2.62 -15.35 -9.76
N LEU A 517 -2.92 -14.28 -10.49
CA LEU A 517 -3.41 -14.33 -11.85
C LEU A 517 -2.27 -13.87 -12.77
N GLU A 518 -1.81 -14.73 -13.66
CA GLU A 518 -0.72 -14.42 -14.59
C GLU A 518 -1.25 -14.59 -16.02
N TYR A 519 -0.91 -13.67 -16.91
CA TYR A 519 -1.15 -13.80 -18.34
C TYR A 519 0.04 -14.56 -18.94
N PRO A 520 -0.07 -15.86 -19.27
CA PRO A 520 1.06 -16.61 -19.82
C PRO A 520 1.47 -16.05 -21.18
N GLU A 521 2.77 -15.90 -21.37
CA GLU A 521 3.38 -15.36 -22.59
C GLU A 521 3.76 -16.48 -23.57
N ILE A 522 3.38 -16.34 -24.84
CA ILE A 522 3.75 -17.24 -25.94
C ILE A 522 4.39 -16.43 -27.06
N GLU A 523 5.64 -16.75 -27.40
CA GLU A 523 6.33 -16.13 -28.52
C GLU A 523 5.88 -16.71 -29.86
N LEU A 524 5.55 -15.81 -30.80
CA LEU A 524 5.15 -16.13 -32.16
C LEU A 524 6.02 -15.35 -33.17
N ILE A 525 6.04 -15.81 -34.42
CA ILE A 525 6.70 -15.09 -35.54
C ILE A 525 5.70 -15.02 -36.70
N GLU A 526 5.07 -13.86 -36.87
CA GLU A 526 4.23 -13.55 -38.04
C GLU A 526 4.57 -12.16 -38.60
N ASP A 527 4.20 -11.90 -39.86
CA ASP A 527 4.52 -10.63 -40.54
C ASP A 527 3.74 -9.44 -39.91
N PHE A 528 4.42 -8.29 -39.74
CA PHE A 528 3.81 -7.05 -39.26
C PHE A 528 2.67 -6.60 -40.21
N PRO A 529 1.43 -6.38 -39.72
CA PRO A 529 0.28 -6.12 -40.56
C PRO A 529 0.29 -4.70 -41.16
N ASP A 530 -0.37 -4.53 -42.32
CA ASP A 530 -0.61 -3.21 -42.92
C ASP A 530 -1.56 -2.38 -42.02
N ILE A 531 -1.07 -1.22 -41.57
CA ILE A 531 -1.80 -0.30 -40.68
C ILE A 531 -2.89 0.43 -41.45
N ALA A 532 -4.16 0.09 -41.19
CA ALA A 532 -5.31 0.84 -41.66
C ALA A 532 -6.29 1.08 -40.50
N GLY A 533 -6.17 2.25 -39.85
CA GLY A 533 -6.99 2.65 -38.72
C GLY A 533 -7.40 4.12 -38.76
N VAL A 534 -8.33 4.49 -37.88
CA VAL A 534 -8.69 5.88 -37.59
C VAL A 534 -7.65 6.43 -36.61
N GLN A 535 -7.08 7.59 -36.93
CA GLN A 535 -6.16 8.26 -36.01
C GLN A 535 -6.93 8.75 -34.77
N LEU A 536 -6.41 8.42 -33.59
CA LEU A 536 -6.89 8.92 -32.31
C LEU A 536 -6.27 10.30 -32.04
N GLU A 537 -6.96 11.12 -31.26
CA GLU A 537 -6.53 12.48 -30.89
C GLU A 537 -6.38 12.56 -29.37
N PRO A 538 -5.18 12.32 -28.83
CA PRO A 538 -4.92 12.48 -27.41
C PRO A 538 -5.16 13.92 -26.93
N ASN A 539 -5.50 14.07 -25.65
CA ASN A 539 -5.67 15.39 -25.03
C ASN A 539 -4.36 16.20 -24.92
N ASN A 540 -3.21 15.52 -24.95
CA ASN A 540 -1.85 16.05 -24.97
C ASN A 540 -0.96 15.07 -25.74
N ASN A 541 0.07 15.58 -26.42
CA ASN A 541 0.98 14.77 -27.24
C ASN A 541 2.14 14.17 -26.43
N ASP A 542 2.37 14.66 -25.21
CA ASP A 542 3.49 14.27 -24.34
C ASP A 542 2.98 13.39 -23.20
N ASP A 543 2.42 14.01 -22.16
CA ASP A 543 1.71 13.32 -21.07
C ASP A 543 0.20 13.39 -21.31
N GLY A 544 -0.35 12.47 -22.11
CA GLY A 544 -1.75 12.49 -22.51
C GLY A 544 -2.33 11.13 -22.87
N TYR A 545 -3.61 11.13 -23.19
CA TYR A 545 -4.32 9.92 -23.59
C TYR A 545 -5.49 10.23 -24.52
N ALA A 546 -5.90 9.23 -25.30
CA ALA A 546 -7.15 9.20 -26.04
C ALA A 546 -8.10 8.16 -25.43
N VAL A 547 -9.40 8.44 -25.44
CA VAL A 547 -10.43 7.48 -25.00
C VAL A 547 -10.86 6.63 -26.20
N ALA A 548 -10.91 5.31 -26.03
CA ALA A 548 -11.38 4.37 -27.05
C ALA A 548 -12.52 3.51 -26.51
N ALA A 549 -13.71 3.66 -27.11
CA ALA A 549 -14.84 2.76 -26.88
C ALA A 549 -14.69 1.48 -27.72
N LEU A 550 -14.91 0.33 -27.10
CA LEU A 550 -14.79 -0.98 -27.71
C LEU A 550 -16.13 -1.45 -28.27
N ASP A 551 -16.09 -2.23 -29.36
CA ASP A 551 -17.29 -2.84 -29.96
C ASP A 551 -17.69 -4.17 -29.26
N PHE A 552 -17.05 -4.48 -28.13
CA PHE A 552 -17.26 -5.67 -27.32
C PHE A 552 -16.85 -5.40 -25.86
N ASP A 553 -17.37 -6.22 -24.95
CA ASP A 553 -16.94 -6.26 -23.55
C ASP A 553 -15.59 -6.98 -23.45
N PHE A 554 -14.54 -6.27 -23.06
CA PHE A 554 -13.18 -6.82 -22.93
C PHE A 554 -12.93 -7.29 -21.50
N PRO A 555 -12.78 -8.61 -21.26
CA PRO A 555 -12.39 -9.11 -19.95
C PRO A 555 -10.89 -8.89 -19.71
N PHE A 556 -10.56 -8.28 -18.57
CA PHE A 556 -9.19 -8.06 -18.13
C PHE A 556 -9.07 -8.39 -16.64
N TYR A 557 -8.35 -9.46 -16.32
CA TYR A 557 -8.37 -10.08 -14.98
C TYR A 557 -9.81 -10.38 -14.51
N THR A 558 -10.25 -9.79 -13.39
CA THR A 558 -11.58 -10.01 -12.80
C THR A 558 -12.59 -8.92 -13.18
N GLU A 559 -12.23 -8.04 -14.12
CA GLU A 559 -13.00 -6.87 -14.51
C GLU A 559 -13.31 -6.90 -16.02
N VAL A 560 -14.31 -6.13 -16.43
CA VAL A 560 -14.79 -6.08 -17.82
C VAL A 560 -14.89 -4.62 -18.23
N PHE A 561 -14.34 -4.29 -19.40
CA PHE A 561 -14.22 -2.93 -19.91
C PHE A 561 -14.85 -2.81 -21.29
N ASP A 562 -15.66 -1.78 -21.50
CA ASP A 562 -16.19 -1.36 -22.80
C ASP A 562 -15.57 -0.04 -23.29
N GLU A 563 -14.76 0.61 -22.46
CA GLU A 563 -14.01 1.82 -22.74
C GLU A 563 -12.62 1.74 -22.06
N ILE A 564 -11.58 2.17 -22.76
CA ILE A 564 -10.18 2.15 -22.29
C ILE A 564 -9.44 3.43 -22.68
N LEU A 565 -8.36 3.74 -21.96
CA LEU A 565 -7.49 4.88 -22.26
C LEU A 565 -6.23 4.44 -22.99
N ILE A 566 -5.90 5.14 -24.07
CA ILE A 566 -4.72 4.89 -24.90
C ILE A 566 -3.72 6.01 -24.64
N SER A 567 -2.71 5.72 -23.83
CA SER A 567 -1.68 6.66 -23.39
C SER A 567 -0.70 7.00 -24.52
N THR A 568 -0.18 8.22 -24.50
CA THR A 568 0.97 8.63 -25.32
C THR A 568 2.27 7.93 -24.92
N ASP A 569 2.38 7.46 -23.68
CA ASP A 569 3.48 6.64 -23.15
C ASP A 569 3.40 5.15 -23.55
N GLY A 570 2.68 4.83 -24.62
CA GLY A 570 2.71 3.50 -25.23
C GLY A 570 1.92 2.41 -24.50
N SER A 571 0.96 2.80 -23.67
CA SER A 571 0.20 1.89 -22.79
C SER A 571 -1.31 2.02 -22.95
N ILE A 572 -2.04 0.93 -22.69
CA ILE A 572 -3.49 0.96 -22.43
C ILE A 572 -3.71 1.00 -20.91
N LEU A 573 -4.49 1.97 -20.44
CA LEU A 573 -4.85 2.18 -19.04
C LEU A 573 -6.36 1.95 -18.81
N PHE A 574 -6.72 1.57 -17.59
CA PHE A 574 -8.07 1.13 -17.22
C PHE A 574 -8.79 2.06 -16.22
N GLY A 575 -8.36 3.32 -16.11
CA GLY A 575 -8.95 4.34 -15.22
C GLY A 575 -9.51 5.56 -15.97
N ASP A 576 -9.70 6.65 -15.23
CA ASP A 576 -10.27 7.90 -15.78
C ASP A 576 -9.22 8.98 -16.09
N THR A 577 -7.97 8.73 -15.71
CA THR A 577 -6.85 9.69 -15.78
C THR A 577 -5.60 9.09 -16.38
N PHE A 578 -4.71 9.96 -16.87
CA PHE A 578 -3.36 9.57 -17.27
C PHE A 578 -2.57 8.98 -16.09
N GLN A 579 -1.71 8.03 -16.36
CA GLN A 579 -0.78 7.43 -15.40
C GLN A 579 0.60 7.29 -16.05
N TYR A 580 1.64 7.63 -15.29
CA TYR A 580 3.03 7.56 -15.73
C TYR A 580 3.52 6.11 -15.72
N VAL A 581 3.47 5.45 -16.88
CA VAL A 581 3.99 4.08 -17.05
C VAL A 581 5.25 4.17 -17.91
N ARG A 582 6.44 4.12 -17.28
CA ARG A 582 7.74 4.33 -17.96
C ARG A 582 8.82 3.30 -17.60
N SER A 583 8.50 2.39 -16.68
CA SER A 583 9.42 1.38 -16.15
C SER A 583 8.67 0.09 -15.78
N GLU A 584 9.41 -1.00 -15.54
CA GLU A 584 8.81 -2.24 -15.03
C GLU A 584 8.11 -2.06 -13.68
N GLU A 585 8.62 -1.18 -12.82
CA GLU A 585 8.01 -0.89 -11.53
C GLU A 585 6.63 -0.26 -11.73
N ASN A 586 6.52 0.71 -12.66
CA ASN A 586 5.23 1.30 -13.00
C ASN A 586 4.28 0.26 -13.61
N ILE A 587 4.77 -0.68 -14.43
CA ILE A 587 3.94 -1.79 -14.92
C ILE A 587 3.40 -2.61 -13.74
N LYS A 588 4.26 -3.07 -12.82
CA LYS A 588 3.87 -3.90 -11.68
C LYS A 588 2.85 -3.18 -10.77
N SER A 589 2.97 -1.87 -10.64
CA SER A 589 2.09 -1.05 -9.81
C SER A 589 0.83 -0.57 -10.52
N THR A 590 0.77 -0.56 -11.86
CA THR A 590 -0.37 0.01 -12.59
C THR A 590 -1.25 -1.08 -13.21
N GLN A 591 -2.58 -0.91 -13.22
CA GLN A 591 -3.46 -1.76 -14.02
C GLN A 591 -3.28 -1.36 -15.50
N VAL A 592 -2.49 -2.12 -16.24
CA VAL A 592 -1.96 -1.68 -17.55
C VAL A 592 -1.72 -2.84 -18.51
N ILE A 593 -1.86 -2.56 -19.81
CA ILE A 593 -1.30 -3.34 -20.90
C ILE A 593 -0.29 -2.45 -21.63
N SER A 594 1.00 -2.77 -21.52
CA SER A 594 2.09 -1.96 -22.06
C SER A 594 2.96 -2.78 -23.02
N PRO A 595 2.72 -2.70 -24.35
CA PRO A 595 3.63 -3.29 -25.33
C PRO A 595 5.02 -2.65 -25.29
N TYR A 596 5.09 -1.34 -25.01
CA TYR A 596 6.34 -0.60 -24.85
C TYR A 596 6.09 0.64 -24.00
N CYS A 597 6.68 0.70 -22.81
CA CYS A 597 6.69 1.92 -22.00
C CYS A 597 8.10 2.50 -21.87
N ALA A 598 8.15 3.81 -22.03
CA ALA A 598 9.28 4.70 -21.77
C ALA A 598 8.71 6.12 -21.62
N ASP A 599 9.58 7.11 -21.43
CA ASP A 599 9.22 8.53 -21.51
C ASP A 599 9.00 8.94 -22.98
N LEU A 600 7.78 8.84 -23.51
CA LEU A 600 7.47 8.98 -24.94
C LEU A 600 6.69 10.26 -25.25
N MET A 601 6.85 10.75 -26.47
CA MET A 601 6.14 11.93 -26.97
C MET A 601 5.76 11.75 -28.45
N LEU A 602 4.57 12.22 -28.82
CA LEU A 602 4.13 12.31 -30.21
C LEU A 602 4.64 13.62 -30.83
N TYR A 603 5.31 13.52 -31.98
CA TYR A 603 5.66 14.65 -32.86
C TYR A 603 4.82 14.61 -34.15
N PRO A 604 3.57 15.11 -34.18
CA PRO A 604 2.68 15.01 -35.34
C PRO A 604 3.27 15.59 -36.64
N GLU A 605 4.14 16.58 -36.55
CA GLU A 605 4.85 17.16 -37.69
C GLU A 605 5.86 16.19 -38.36
N LEU A 606 6.30 15.16 -37.64
CA LEU A 606 7.15 14.07 -38.13
C LEU A 606 6.33 12.84 -38.58
N GLY A 607 5.01 12.89 -38.37
CA GLY A 607 4.08 11.82 -38.74
C GLY A 607 3.83 10.81 -37.63
N ASP A 608 4.16 11.15 -36.39
CA ASP A 608 3.79 10.39 -35.20
C ASP A 608 2.28 10.46 -34.96
N GLY A 609 1.76 9.45 -34.28
CA GLY A 609 0.37 9.36 -33.93
C GLY A 609 0.00 8.01 -33.32
N ILE A 610 -1.28 7.89 -33.00
CA ILE A 610 -1.89 6.67 -32.49
C ILE A 610 -3.07 6.35 -33.40
N TRP A 611 -3.19 5.10 -33.84
CA TRP A 611 -4.29 4.65 -34.71
C TRP A 611 -5.05 3.49 -34.08
N TYR A 612 -6.36 3.51 -34.25
CA TYR A 612 -7.29 2.47 -33.83
C TYR A 612 -7.93 1.78 -35.04
N SER A 613 -8.02 0.46 -35.00
CA SER A 613 -8.79 -0.35 -35.96
C SER A 613 -9.41 -1.53 -35.23
N GLY A 614 -10.73 -1.70 -35.32
CA GLY A 614 -11.42 -2.74 -34.57
C GLY A 614 -12.83 -3.03 -35.08
N ASN A 615 -13.41 -4.09 -34.53
CA ASN A 615 -14.81 -4.50 -34.65
C ASN A 615 -15.19 -5.42 -33.48
N GLU A 616 -16.36 -6.03 -33.53
CA GLU A 616 -16.87 -6.97 -32.50
C GLU A 616 -15.96 -8.17 -32.18
N ASN A 617 -14.93 -8.45 -32.97
CA ASN A 617 -14.01 -9.58 -32.76
C ASN A 617 -12.60 -9.19 -32.30
N TYR A 618 -12.19 -7.92 -32.45
CA TYR A 618 -10.85 -7.45 -32.05
C TYR A 618 -10.77 -5.93 -32.02
N ALA A 619 -9.81 -5.40 -31.27
CA ALA A 619 -9.42 -3.99 -31.31
C ALA A 619 -7.89 -3.88 -31.34
N THR A 620 -7.35 -3.18 -32.34
CA THR A 620 -5.91 -2.96 -32.53
C THR A 620 -5.58 -1.48 -32.34
N PHE A 621 -4.57 -1.21 -31.51
CA PHE A 621 -4.01 0.11 -31.27
C PHE A 621 -2.56 0.14 -31.71
N HIS A 622 -2.21 1.11 -32.54
CA HIS A 622 -0.91 1.24 -33.16
C HIS A 622 -0.28 2.58 -32.79
N TRP A 623 0.92 2.56 -32.22
CA TRP A 623 1.71 3.74 -31.90
C TRP A 623 2.84 3.91 -32.89
N LYS A 624 2.98 5.12 -33.39
CA LYS A 624 4.21 5.62 -33.98
C LYS A 624 4.62 6.86 -33.21
N THR A 625 5.73 6.77 -32.49
CA THR A 625 6.11 7.76 -31.47
C THR A 625 7.63 7.84 -31.36
N SER A 626 8.11 8.78 -30.55
CA SER A 626 9.53 8.98 -30.27
C SER A 626 9.74 9.17 -28.77
N LEU A 627 10.99 9.04 -28.32
CA LEU A 627 11.36 9.37 -26.95
C LEU A 627 11.22 10.88 -26.70
N PHE A 628 10.81 11.27 -25.48
CA PHE A 628 10.67 12.66 -25.06
C PHE A 628 11.96 13.46 -25.30
N ASP A 629 11.80 14.64 -25.91
CA ASP A 629 12.87 15.56 -26.34
C ASP A 629 13.93 14.93 -27.28
N GLN A 630 13.63 13.76 -27.88
CA GLN A 630 14.52 13.03 -28.78
C GLN A 630 13.76 12.45 -30.00
N PRO A 631 13.25 13.31 -30.91
CA PRO A 631 12.45 12.89 -32.08
C PRO A 631 13.20 11.98 -33.09
N GLU A 632 14.52 11.83 -32.96
CA GLU A 632 15.30 10.88 -33.73
C GLU A 632 15.19 9.43 -33.21
N VAL A 633 14.83 9.24 -31.94
CA VAL A 633 14.65 7.92 -31.30
C VAL A 633 13.21 7.47 -31.52
N ASN A 634 12.96 6.93 -32.71
CA ASN A 634 11.62 6.52 -33.14
C ASN A 634 11.32 5.09 -32.68
N VAL A 635 10.06 4.84 -32.32
CA VAL A 635 9.53 3.54 -31.88
C VAL A 635 8.17 3.33 -32.54
N GLU A 636 7.94 2.13 -33.09
CA GLU A 636 6.68 1.74 -33.71
C GLU A 636 6.27 0.34 -33.22
N PHE A 637 5.06 0.22 -32.70
CA PHE A 637 4.53 -1.00 -32.08
C PHE A 637 3.01 -0.95 -32.05
N LEU A 638 2.38 -2.11 -31.88
CA LEU A 638 0.94 -2.21 -31.71
C LEU A 638 0.55 -3.27 -30.69
N VAL A 639 -0.67 -3.13 -30.20
CA VAL A 639 -1.36 -4.13 -29.38
C VAL A 639 -2.69 -4.48 -30.02
N THR A 640 -3.04 -5.76 -30.02
CA THR A 640 -4.39 -6.22 -30.38
C THR A 640 -5.03 -6.90 -29.18
N ILE A 641 -6.28 -6.55 -28.86
CA ILE A 641 -7.07 -7.17 -27.80
C ILE A 641 -8.31 -7.85 -28.38
N TYR A 642 -8.75 -8.95 -27.77
CA TYR A 642 -9.87 -9.77 -28.26
C TYR A 642 -10.97 -9.92 -27.19
N PRO A 643 -12.24 -10.20 -27.58
CA PRO A 643 -13.31 -10.48 -26.63
C PRO A 643 -13.06 -11.70 -25.72
N SER A 644 -12.12 -12.58 -26.08
CA SER A 644 -11.63 -13.69 -25.26
C SER A 644 -10.80 -13.23 -24.06
N GLY A 645 -10.34 -11.97 -24.05
CA GLY A 645 -9.33 -11.47 -23.12
C GLY A 645 -7.89 -11.71 -23.57
N GLU A 646 -7.68 -12.37 -24.71
CA GLU A 646 -6.35 -12.53 -25.31
C GLU A 646 -5.79 -11.17 -25.74
N ILE A 647 -4.48 -11.02 -25.65
CA ILE A 647 -3.75 -9.78 -25.94
C ILE A 647 -2.49 -10.11 -26.74
N ASP A 648 -2.28 -9.45 -27.87
CA ASP A 648 -1.09 -9.60 -28.72
C ASP A 648 -0.25 -8.33 -28.71
N PHE A 649 1.02 -8.43 -28.37
CA PHE A 649 2.02 -7.38 -28.62
C PHE A 649 2.72 -7.65 -29.93
N GLN A 650 2.88 -6.62 -30.76
CA GLN A 650 3.63 -6.75 -32.01
C GLN A 650 4.59 -5.58 -32.16
N MET A 651 5.84 -5.91 -32.47
CA MET A 651 6.94 -4.95 -32.55
C MET A 651 7.83 -5.28 -33.75
N ASP A 652 8.27 -4.25 -34.48
CA ASP A 652 9.27 -4.42 -35.51
C ASP A 652 10.60 -3.79 -35.09
N GLY A 653 11.57 -4.61 -34.69
CA GLY A 653 12.90 -4.17 -34.32
C GLY A 653 13.64 -3.36 -35.39
N ALA A 654 13.24 -3.41 -36.66
CA ALA A 654 13.81 -2.56 -37.72
C ALA A 654 13.37 -1.09 -37.62
N THR A 655 12.25 -0.82 -36.95
CA THR A 655 11.66 0.52 -36.79
C THR A 655 12.04 1.18 -35.46
N ILE A 656 12.55 0.40 -34.51
CA ILE A 656 12.88 0.86 -33.17
C ILE A 656 14.36 1.27 -33.11
N THR A 657 14.60 2.51 -32.71
CA THR A 657 15.95 2.97 -32.40
C THR A 657 16.36 2.40 -31.04
N PRO A 658 17.49 1.67 -30.90
CA PRO A 658 17.88 1.09 -29.63
C PRO A 658 17.98 2.15 -28.51
N SER A 659 17.15 2.02 -27.48
CA SER A 659 17.21 2.83 -26.25
C SER A 659 17.85 2.02 -25.12
N ALA A 660 18.44 2.71 -24.13
CA ALA A 660 19.07 2.05 -23.00
C ALA A 660 18.06 1.57 -21.93
N ASN A 661 16.83 2.11 -21.89
CA ASN A 661 15.83 1.81 -20.87
C ASN A 661 14.42 1.86 -21.47
N TRP A 662 13.69 0.74 -21.40
CA TRP A 662 12.27 0.59 -21.72
C TRP A 662 11.76 -0.69 -21.05
N ALA A 663 10.44 -0.83 -20.91
CA ALA A 663 9.83 -2.04 -20.36
C ALA A 663 8.58 -2.46 -21.12
N SER A 664 8.14 -3.70 -20.93
CA SER A 664 6.95 -4.27 -21.56
C SER A 664 6.27 -5.30 -20.66
N GLY A 665 4.94 -5.33 -20.62
CA GLY A 665 4.20 -6.26 -19.79
C GLY A 665 2.72 -5.93 -19.59
N ILE A 666 2.06 -6.80 -18.84
CA ILE A 666 0.64 -6.74 -18.48
C ILE A 666 0.52 -6.86 -16.97
N SER A 667 -0.35 -6.06 -16.36
CA SER A 667 -0.46 -6.03 -14.90
C SER A 667 -1.85 -5.65 -14.41
N ARG A 668 -2.22 -6.23 -13.28
CA ARG A 668 -3.40 -5.84 -12.50
C ARG A 668 -3.16 -4.59 -11.64
N GLY A 669 -1.90 -4.19 -11.45
CA GLY A 669 -1.52 -3.04 -10.62
C GLY A 669 -1.45 -3.31 -9.11
N ASP A 670 -1.44 -4.57 -8.71
CA ASP A 670 -1.38 -5.01 -7.30
C ASP A 670 0.04 -5.39 -6.84
N ASN A 671 1.07 -5.13 -7.67
CA ASN A 671 2.45 -5.58 -7.50
C ASN A 671 2.61 -7.10 -7.34
N PHE A 672 1.63 -7.88 -7.79
CA PHE A 672 1.57 -9.31 -7.50
C PHE A 672 1.12 -10.16 -8.70
N SER A 673 0.06 -9.73 -9.38
CA SER A 673 -0.56 -10.34 -10.55
C SER A 673 -0.14 -9.56 -11.79
N TYR A 674 1.01 -9.92 -12.35
CA TYR A 674 1.56 -9.29 -13.55
C TYR A 674 2.41 -10.30 -14.34
N THR A 675 2.60 -9.99 -15.63
CA THR A 675 3.55 -10.66 -16.53
C THR A 675 4.42 -9.58 -17.16
N ILE A 676 5.70 -9.55 -16.85
CA ILE A 676 6.69 -8.76 -17.60
C ILE A 676 7.08 -9.58 -18.83
N SER A 677 7.02 -8.98 -20.01
CA SER A 677 7.35 -9.67 -21.26
C SER A 677 8.84 -10.03 -21.30
N ASN A 678 9.17 -11.18 -21.89
CA ASN A 678 10.54 -11.65 -22.06
C ASN A 678 11.45 -10.69 -22.84
N ILE A 679 10.88 -9.78 -23.64
CA ILE A 679 11.64 -8.75 -24.37
C ILE A 679 11.83 -7.45 -23.59
N SER A 680 11.20 -7.28 -22.43
CA SER A 680 11.33 -6.09 -21.58
C SER A 680 12.81 -5.75 -21.37
N GLY A 681 13.18 -4.49 -21.58
CA GLY A 681 14.57 -4.01 -21.43
C GLY A 681 15.57 -4.58 -22.44
N SER A 682 15.16 -5.37 -23.44
CA SER A 682 16.09 -5.95 -24.41
C SER A 682 16.76 -4.85 -25.25
N PRO A 683 18.10 -4.91 -25.43
CA PRO A 683 18.82 -3.95 -26.26
C PRO A 683 18.59 -4.17 -27.76
N VAL A 684 18.02 -5.32 -28.15
CA VAL A 684 17.73 -5.68 -29.54
C VAL A 684 16.39 -6.41 -29.60
N ILE A 685 15.42 -5.81 -30.28
CA ILE A 685 14.13 -6.41 -30.54
C ILE A 685 14.20 -7.17 -31.88
N PRO A 686 13.72 -8.42 -31.98
CA PRO A 686 13.68 -9.13 -33.26
C PRO A 686 12.79 -8.41 -34.30
N GLU A 687 13.10 -8.57 -35.58
CA GLU A 687 12.18 -8.16 -36.66
C GLU A 687 10.91 -9.02 -36.60
N ASN A 688 9.74 -8.41 -36.75
CA ASN A 688 8.43 -9.08 -36.70
C ASN A 688 8.20 -9.89 -35.42
N TYR A 689 8.56 -9.33 -34.27
CA TYR A 689 8.38 -9.99 -32.98
C TYR A 689 6.91 -9.86 -32.54
N ILE A 690 6.27 -11.00 -32.29
CA ILE A 690 4.91 -11.05 -31.78
C ILE A 690 4.90 -11.88 -30.50
N THR A 691 4.18 -11.37 -29.52
CA THR A 691 3.92 -12.06 -28.27
C THR A 691 2.43 -12.11 -28.02
N GLU A 692 1.91 -13.32 -27.81
CA GLU A 692 0.53 -13.56 -27.39
C GLU A 692 0.48 -13.77 -25.88
N PHE A 693 -0.50 -13.14 -25.23
CA PHE A 693 -0.80 -13.30 -23.81
C PHE A 693 -2.20 -13.87 -23.67
N THR A 694 -2.29 -15.01 -22.98
CA THR A 694 -3.56 -15.70 -22.76
C THR A 694 -4.23 -15.24 -21.48
N CYS A 695 -5.54 -14.97 -21.55
CA CYS A 695 -6.30 -14.56 -20.38
C CYS A 695 -6.26 -15.67 -19.30
N PRO A 696 -5.92 -15.37 -18.03
CA PRO A 696 -5.95 -16.35 -16.97
C PRO A 696 -7.39 -16.83 -16.73
N ASP A 697 -7.61 -18.14 -16.79
CA ASP A 697 -8.91 -18.75 -16.50
C ASP A 697 -9.14 -18.79 -14.98
N TYR A 698 -10.31 -18.35 -14.53
CA TYR A 698 -10.68 -18.28 -13.11
C TYR A 698 -12.18 -18.48 -12.92
N PRO A 699 -12.64 -19.20 -11.88
CA PRO A 699 -14.06 -19.42 -11.65
C PRO A 699 -14.80 -18.13 -11.27
N ASP A 700 -15.86 -17.82 -12.03
CA ASP A 700 -16.73 -16.68 -11.73
C ASP A 700 -17.35 -16.77 -10.32
N GLY A 701 -17.37 -15.64 -9.61
CA GLY A 701 -18.07 -15.51 -8.32
C GLY A 701 -17.31 -16.01 -7.10
N PHE A 702 -16.01 -16.30 -7.23
CA PHE A 702 -15.14 -16.70 -6.11
C PHE A 702 -14.17 -15.60 -5.67
N SER A 703 -13.80 -15.60 -4.39
CA SER A 703 -12.83 -14.69 -3.79
C SER A 703 -11.99 -15.40 -2.73
N LEU A 704 -10.83 -14.82 -2.42
CA LEU A 704 -9.90 -15.32 -1.40
C LEU A 704 -9.65 -14.23 -0.36
N SER A 705 -9.88 -14.52 0.92
CA SER A 705 -9.50 -13.63 2.02
C SER A 705 -7.99 -13.69 2.30
N GLU A 706 -7.42 -12.65 2.92
CA GLU A 706 -6.00 -12.64 3.31
C GLU A 706 -5.65 -13.75 4.31
N GLU A 707 -6.62 -14.23 5.10
CA GLU A 707 -6.46 -15.37 6.01
C GLU A 707 -6.56 -16.73 5.32
N GLY A 708 -6.85 -16.76 4.02
CA GLY A 708 -6.91 -17.97 3.21
C GLY A 708 -8.30 -18.61 3.11
N LEU A 709 -9.38 -17.88 3.42
CA LEU A 709 -10.73 -18.38 3.17
C LEU A 709 -11.06 -18.19 1.69
N PHE A 710 -11.10 -19.29 0.94
CA PHE A 710 -11.58 -19.31 -0.44
C PHE A 710 -13.09 -19.56 -0.43
N HIS A 711 -13.88 -18.61 -0.94
CA HIS A 711 -15.33 -18.68 -0.86
C HIS A 711 -16.03 -18.05 -2.06
N GLY A 712 -17.29 -18.41 -2.29
CA GLY A 712 -18.06 -17.85 -3.39
C GLY A 712 -19.24 -18.72 -3.82
N ILE A 713 -19.84 -18.31 -4.94
CA ILE A 713 -20.94 -19.04 -5.59
C ILE A 713 -20.78 -18.91 -7.09
N THR A 714 -20.93 -20.03 -7.80
CA THR A 714 -20.93 -20.07 -9.28
C THR A 714 -22.10 -20.89 -9.78
N ASP A 715 -22.62 -20.55 -10.95
CA ASP A 715 -23.60 -21.37 -11.68
C ASP A 715 -22.93 -22.27 -12.74
N GLU A 716 -21.61 -22.22 -12.87
CA GLU A 716 -20.86 -22.96 -13.89
C GLU A 716 -20.83 -24.46 -13.66
N LEU A 717 -21.10 -25.24 -14.72
CA LEU A 717 -21.17 -26.70 -14.68
C LEU A 717 -19.95 -27.34 -15.35
N ASN A 718 -19.35 -28.33 -14.68
CA ASN A 718 -18.12 -29.01 -15.15
C ASN A 718 -16.94 -28.05 -15.36
N GLY A 719 -16.89 -26.97 -14.60
CA GLY A 719 -15.73 -26.09 -14.62
C GLY A 719 -14.52 -26.80 -14.01
N ASN A 720 -13.34 -26.47 -14.53
CA ASN A 720 -12.09 -27.05 -14.09
C ASN A 720 -10.98 -26.00 -14.25
N TRP A 721 -10.42 -25.58 -13.13
CA TRP A 721 -9.43 -24.51 -13.06
C TRP A 721 -8.22 -24.98 -12.27
N GLU A 722 -7.03 -24.67 -12.79
CA GLU A 722 -5.77 -24.85 -12.06
C GLU A 722 -5.38 -23.49 -11.46
N MET A 723 -5.56 -23.35 -10.15
CA MET A 723 -5.48 -22.05 -9.48
C MET A 723 -4.15 -21.89 -8.74
N LYS A 724 -3.44 -20.78 -8.99
CA LYS A 724 -2.16 -20.49 -8.35
C LYS A 724 -2.36 -19.69 -7.07
N PHE A 725 -2.15 -20.33 -5.92
CA PHE A 725 -2.20 -19.67 -4.62
C PHE A 725 -0.78 -19.32 -4.15
N ARG A 726 -0.61 -18.14 -3.57
CA ARG A 726 0.58 -17.77 -2.79
C ARG A 726 0.20 -17.67 -1.32
N VAL A 727 1.05 -18.24 -0.47
CA VAL A 727 1.07 -17.98 0.97
C VAL A 727 2.36 -17.27 1.32
N THR A 728 2.28 -16.21 2.12
CA THR A 728 3.42 -15.45 2.62
C THR A 728 3.41 -15.47 4.15
N ASP A 729 4.53 -15.78 4.77
CA ASP A 729 4.70 -15.77 6.21
C ASP A 729 5.10 -14.38 6.75
N LEU A 730 5.15 -14.22 8.06
CA LEU A 730 5.50 -12.95 8.71
C LEU A 730 6.94 -12.48 8.39
N ASN A 731 7.83 -13.35 7.93
CA ASN A 731 9.20 -13.01 7.50
C ASN A 731 9.27 -12.65 6.00
N ASN A 732 8.14 -12.52 5.32
CA ASN A 732 8.04 -12.34 3.87
C ASN A 732 8.68 -13.49 3.08
N ILE A 733 8.75 -14.69 3.66
CA ILE A 733 9.04 -15.91 2.92
C ILE A 733 7.72 -16.39 2.35
N PHE A 734 7.67 -16.70 1.06
CA PHE A 734 6.46 -17.17 0.40
C PHE A 734 6.65 -18.51 -0.29
N ALA A 735 5.53 -19.19 -0.52
CA ALA A 735 5.44 -20.34 -1.40
C ALA A 735 4.25 -20.19 -2.33
N GLU A 736 4.39 -20.70 -3.54
CA GLU A 736 3.33 -20.75 -4.55
C GLU A 736 2.99 -22.20 -4.87
N LYS A 737 1.71 -22.49 -5.09
CA LYS A 737 1.25 -23.83 -5.47
C LYS A 737 0.02 -23.72 -6.36
N LEU A 738 0.01 -24.53 -7.43
CA LEU A 738 -1.16 -24.79 -8.25
C LEU A 738 -2.06 -25.80 -7.54
N VAL A 739 -3.35 -25.48 -7.42
CA VAL A 739 -4.36 -26.31 -6.76
C VAL A 739 -5.57 -26.40 -7.68
N ASP A 740 -6.01 -27.62 -7.97
CA ASP A 740 -7.17 -27.87 -8.83
C ASP A 740 -8.47 -27.48 -8.12
N PHE A 741 -9.36 -26.81 -8.86
CA PHE A 741 -10.71 -26.48 -8.44
C PHE A 741 -11.70 -26.92 -9.52
N THR A 742 -12.79 -27.58 -9.11
CA THR A 742 -13.78 -28.12 -10.04
C THR A 742 -15.20 -27.83 -9.58
N THR A 743 -16.13 -27.72 -10.54
CA THR A 743 -17.56 -27.72 -10.24
C THR A 743 -18.24 -28.99 -10.74
N ALA A 744 -19.23 -29.43 -9.97
CA ALA A 744 -19.99 -30.62 -10.29
C ALA A 744 -20.70 -30.50 -11.65
N GLY A 745 -20.64 -31.58 -12.43
CA GLY A 745 -21.37 -31.70 -13.69
C GLY A 745 -22.86 -32.01 -13.52
N THR A 746 -23.65 -31.80 -14.58
CA THR A 746 -25.01 -32.36 -14.68
C THR A 746 -24.96 -33.86 -14.93
N SER A 747 -24.71 -34.67 -13.89
CA SER A 747 -24.93 -36.11 -14.05
C SER A 747 -26.43 -36.40 -14.20
N ALA A 748 -26.79 -37.35 -15.08
CA ALA A 748 -28.19 -37.68 -15.38
C ALA A 748 -29.00 -38.22 -14.17
N ASP A 749 -28.31 -38.62 -13.09
CA ASP A 749 -28.93 -38.96 -11.80
C ASP A 749 -29.21 -37.72 -10.91
N GLN A 750 -28.67 -36.56 -11.27
CA GLN A 750 -28.78 -35.30 -10.52
C GLN A 750 -29.82 -34.30 -11.06
N ALA A 751 -30.58 -34.64 -12.11
CA ALA A 751 -31.83 -33.93 -12.40
C ALA A 751 -32.84 -33.98 -11.21
N SER A 752 -32.54 -34.79 -10.19
CA SER A 752 -33.25 -34.86 -8.90
C SER A 752 -32.71 -33.93 -7.80
N ILE A 753 -31.67 -33.12 -8.05
CA ILE A 753 -31.07 -32.20 -7.04
C ILE A 753 -31.23 -30.71 -7.38
N LEU A 754 -31.90 -30.35 -8.48
CA LEU A 754 -32.43 -28.99 -8.55
C LEU A 754 -33.37 -28.81 -7.34
N PRO A 755 -33.18 -27.77 -6.51
CA PRO A 755 -34.00 -27.62 -5.34
C PRO A 755 -35.46 -27.53 -5.78
N LEU A 756 -36.29 -28.44 -5.24
CA LEU A 756 -37.72 -28.52 -5.52
C LEU A 756 -38.46 -27.21 -5.25
N ILE A 757 -37.85 -26.35 -4.44
CA ILE A 757 -38.33 -25.03 -4.05
C ILE A 757 -37.30 -24.00 -4.48
N LYS A 758 -37.71 -23.00 -5.28
CA LYS A 758 -36.93 -21.76 -5.46
C LYS A 758 -37.01 -20.92 -4.18
N GLN A 759 -35.92 -20.23 -3.81
CA GLN A 759 -35.77 -19.49 -2.54
C GLN A 759 -37.08 -18.75 -2.13
N PRO A 760 -37.73 -19.18 -1.03
CA PRO A 760 -38.96 -18.53 -0.59
C PRO A 760 -38.68 -17.12 -0.05
N GLN A 761 -39.61 -16.20 -0.25
CA GLN A 761 -39.55 -14.85 0.30
C GLN A 761 -40.81 -14.54 1.10
N ASN A 762 -40.68 -13.79 2.20
CA ASN A 762 -41.83 -13.26 2.92
C ASN A 762 -41.96 -11.75 2.71
N PHE A 763 -43.16 -11.28 2.35
CA PHE A 763 -43.44 -9.86 2.16
C PHE A 763 -44.84 -9.49 2.68
N PRO A 764 -44.99 -8.40 3.45
CA PRO A 764 -43.91 -7.51 3.93
C PRO A 764 -43.00 -8.17 4.97
N ASN A 765 -41.77 -7.66 5.12
CA ASN A 765 -40.82 -7.98 6.20
C ASN A 765 -39.95 -6.73 6.46
N PRO A 766 -40.07 -6.04 7.60
CA PRO A 766 -40.88 -6.37 8.78
C PRO A 766 -42.40 -6.32 8.49
N PHE A 767 -43.20 -7.01 9.30
CA PHE A 767 -44.66 -7.14 9.10
C PHE A 767 -45.47 -6.84 10.36
N ASN A 768 -46.73 -6.40 10.21
CA ASN A 768 -47.63 -6.10 11.34
C ASN A 768 -49.13 -6.30 10.99
N PRO A 769 -49.82 -7.29 11.60
CA PRO A 769 -49.30 -8.59 12.02
C PRO A 769 -49.30 -9.61 10.86
N GLU A 770 -49.54 -9.18 9.63
CA GLU A 770 -49.76 -10.06 8.47
C GLU A 770 -48.59 -10.06 7.49
N THR A 771 -48.21 -11.24 6.99
CA THR A 771 -47.21 -11.42 5.93
C THR A 771 -47.61 -12.56 5.01
N PHE A 772 -47.08 -12.55 3.78
CA PHE A 772 -47.24 -13.61 2.80
C PHE A 772 -45.90 -14.27 2.53
N ILE A 773 -45.85 -15.59 2.52
CA ILE A 773 -44.68 -16.38 2.14
C ILE A 773 -44.90 -16.90 0.72
N TYR A 774 -44.07 -16.44 -0.20
CA TYR A 774 -44.07 -16.82 -1.61
C TYR A 774 -43.01 -17.89 -1.86
N TYR A 775 -43.36 -18.95 -2.57
CA TYR A 775 -42.42 -19.97 -3.06
C TYR A 775 -42.87 -20.53 -4.41
N GLU A 776 -41.93 -21.10 -5.16
CA GLU A 776 -42.21 -21.73 -6.46
C GLU A 776 -41.74 -23.18 -6.43
N LEU A 777 -42.62 -24.10 -6.84
CA LEU A 777 -42.36 -25.53 -6.90
C LEU A 777 -42.03 -25.95 -8.33
N ALA A 778 -40.93 -26.69 -8.49
CA ALA A 778 -40.51 -27.23 -9.79
C ALA A 778 -41.44 -28.36 -10.27
N GLU A 779 -41.98 -29.16 -9.34
CA GLU A 779 -42.90 -30.27 -9.62
C GLU A 779 -43.95 -30.43 -8.49
N GLU A 780 -44.92 -31.33 -8.70
CA GLU A 780 -45.91 -31.65 -7.66
C GLU A 780 -45.23 -32.31 -6.45
N SER A 781 -45.47 -31.81 -5.24
CA SER A 781 -44.76 -32.29 -4.03
C SER A 781 -45.50 -32.07 -2.72
N ASP A 782 -45.23 -32.94 -1.76
CA ASP A 782 -45.72 -32.82 -0.39
C ASP A 782 -44.99 -31.66 0.32
N ILE A 783 -45.72 -30.59 0.61
CA ILE A 783 -45.17 -29.37 1.24
C ILE A 783 -45.48 -29.35 2.71
N ARG A 784 -44.46 -29.04 3.52
CA ARG A 784 -44.63 -28.66 4.92
C ARG A 784 -44.03 -27.30 5.19
N LEU A 785 -44.88 -26.30 5.43
CA LEU A 785 -44.48 -24.95 5.83
C LEU A 785 -44.93 -24.69 7.27
N ALA A 786 -43.99 -24.42 8.17
CA ALA A 786 -44.26 -24.12 9.58
C ALA A 786 -43.44 -22.93 10.08
N VAL A 787 -44.01 -22.21 11.06
CA VAL A 787 -43.37 -21.08 11.74
C VAL A 787 -42.84 -21.51 13.10
N TYR A 788 -41.70 -20.96 13.49
CA TYR A 788 -40.95 -21.24 14.71
C TYR A 788 -40.57 -19.93 15.42
N ASN A 789 -40.47 -19.98 16.74
CA ASN A 789 -39.93 -18.86 17.53
C ASN A 789 -38.41 -18.97 17.68
N LEU A 790 -37.78 -17.94 18.29
CA LEU A 790 -36.34 -17.90 18.59
C LEU A 790 -35.80 -19.10 19.38
N LYS A 791 -36.66 -19.82 20.14
CA LYS A 791 -36.26 -21.03 20.90
C LYS A 791 -36.35 -22.31 20.07
N GLY A 792 -36.61 -22.21 18.76
CA GLY A 792 -36.84 -23.34 17.88
C GLY A 792 -38.17 -24.07 18.13
N GLN A 793 -39.08 -23.49 18.91
CA GLN A 793 -40.40 -24.09 19.18
C GLN A 793 -41.33 -23.79 18.02
N LYS A 794 -42.01 -24.83 17.51
CA LYS A 794 -43.01 -24.70 16.45
C LYS A 794 -44.23 -23.93 16.96
N VAL A 795 -44.56 -22.85 16.27
CA VAL A 795 -45.64 -21.90 16.59
C VAL A 795 -46.94 -22.29 15.88
N LYS A 796 -46.87 -22.51 14.57
CA LYS A 796 -48.02 -22.82 13.70
C LYS A 796 -47.54 -23.55 12.45
N VAL A 797 -48.30 -24.55 12.00
CA VAL A 797 -48.14 -25.13 10.66
C VAL A 797 -49.08 -24.36 9.73
N LEU A 798 -48.54 -23.78 8.67
CA LEU A 798 -49.29 -23.00 7.69
C LEU A 798 -49.77 -23.86 6.53
N VAL A 799 -48.93 -24.82 6.09
CA VAL A 799 -49.25 -25.81 5.04
C VAL A 799 -48.67 -27.16 5.41
N GLU A 800 -49.44 -28.22 5.18
CA GLU A 800 -49.02 -29.62 5.26
C GLU A 800 -49.89 -30.43 4.27
N ASP A 801 -49.64 -30.24 2.96
CA ASP A 801 -50.46 -30.81 1.88
C ASP A 801 -49.65 -31.00 0.58
N LEU A 802 -50.18 -31.80 -0.34
CA LEU A 802 -49.66 -32.00 -1.69
C LEU A 802 -50.00 -30.79 -2.57
N GLN A 803 -49.00 -30.15 -3.15
CA GLN A 803 -49.19 -28.98 -4.03
C GLN A 803 -48.62 -29.20 -5.42
N SER A 804 -49.31 -28.71 -6.44
CA SER A 804 -48.88 -28.79 -7.84
C SER A 804 -47.68 -27.90 -8.12
N ALA A 805 -46.94 -28.18 -9.21
CA ALA A 805 -45.88 -27.30 -9.71
C ALA A 805 -46.39 -25.86 -9.95
N GLY A 806 -45.50 -24.88 -9.79
CA GLY A 806 -45.78 -23.45 -9.99
C GLY A 806 -45.67 -22.60 -8.72
N LYS A 807 -46.12 -21.35 -8.83
CA LYS A 807 -46.02 -20.35 -7.76
C LYS A 807 -47.14 -20.49 -6.73
N HIS A 808 -46.78 -20.38 -5.45
CA HIS A 808 -47.66 -20.47 -4.30
C HIS A 808 -47.47 -19.30 -3.35
N GLU A 809 -48.55 -18.93 -2.66
CA GLU A 809 -48.60 -17.82 -1.72
C GLU A 809 -49.31 -18.30 -0.45
N ILE A 810 -48.65 -18.17 0.70
CA ILE A 810 -49.18 -18.59 1.99
C ILE A 810 -49.25 -17.42 2.95
N TYR A 811 -50.46 -17.15 3.45
CA TYR A 811 -50.74 -16.08 4.41
C TYR A 811 -50.47 -16.52 5.85
N TRP A 812 -49.87 -15.63 6.65
CA TRP A 812 -49.78 -15.75 8.10
C TRP A 812 -50.15 -14.44 8.80
N ASP A 813 -51.01 -14.55 9.81
CA ASP A 813 -51.64 -13.48 10.59
C ASP A 813 -50.93 -13.16 11.93
N GLY A 814 -49.73 -13.72 12.14
CA GLY A 814 -48.98 -13.53 13.38
C GLY A 814 -49.62 -14.22 14.60
N THR A 815 -50.44 -15.26 14.39
CA THR A 815 -51.07 -16.05 15.47
C THR A 815 -50.43 -17.43 15.65
N ASP A 816 -50.62 -18.02 16.85
CA ASP A 816 -50.26 -19.41 17.15
C ASP A 816 -51.35 -20.43 16.72
N THR A 817 -51.12 -21.72 16.98
CA THR A 817 -52.10 -22.79 16.71
C THR A 817 -53.44 -22.66 17.44
N ASN A 818 -53.52 -21.89 18.54
CA ASN A 818 -54.74 -21.65 19.29
C ASN A 818 -55.45 -20.34 18.86
N GLY A 819 -54.91 -19.63 17.87
CA GLY A 819 -55.42 -18.34 17.41
C GLY A 819 -55.05 -17.15 18.30
N ASN A 820 -54.08 -17.32 19.21
CA ASN A 820 -53.61 -16.21 20.05
C ASN A 820 -52.59 -15.36 19.28
N GLN A 821 -52.68 -14.03 19.44
CA GLN A 821 -51.71 -13.10 18.87
C GLN A 821 -50.34 -13.25 19.52
N LEU A 822 -49.29 -13.30 18.71
CA LEU A 822 -47.92 -13.38 19.18
C LEU A 822 -47.32 -11.99 19.51
N SER A 823 -46.19 -11.97 20.21
CA SER A 823 -45.45 -10.73 20.52
C SER A 823 -44.57 -10.30 19.35
N SER A 824 -44.27 -8.99 19.26
CA SER A 824 -43.22 -8.49 18.36
C SER A 824 -41.91 -9.23 18.61
N GLY A 825 -41.13 -9.45 17.56
CA GLY A 825 -39.88 -10.20 17.65
C GLY A 825 -39.57 -10.99 16.39
N VAL A 826 -38.50 -11.77 16.46
CA VAL A 826 -38.02 -12.59 15.35
C VAL A 826 -38.71 -13.94 15.35
N TYR A 827 -39.20 -14.34 14.18
CA TYR A 827 -39.75 -15.66 13.90
C TYR A 827 -39.03 -16.25 12.69
N PHE A 828 -39.07 -17.57 12.56
CA PHE A 828 -38.52 -18.27 11.40
C PHE A 828 -39.60 -19.09 10.74
N TYR A 829 -39.72 -19.06 9.42
CA TYR A 829 -40.45 -20.10 8.71
C TYR A 829 -39.47 -21.18 8.26
N LYS A 830 -39.97 -22.42 8.15
CA LYS A 830 -39.28 -23.55 7.54
C LYS A 830 -40.23 -24.21 6.56
N ILE A 831 -39.81 -24.32 5.31
CA ILE A 831 -40.50 -25.06 4.26
C ILE A 831 -39.70 -26.31 3.91
N THR A 832 -40.40 -27.43 3.70
CA THR A 832 -39.82 -28.68 3.21
C THR A 832 -40.66 -29.21 2.06
N ALA A 833 -40.01 -29.59 0.96
CA ALA A 833 -40.59 -30.31 -0.19
C ALA A 833 -39.62 -31.41 -0.62
N GLY A 834 -40.02 -32.68 -0.51
CA GLY A 834 -39.10 -33.80 -0.76
C GLY A 834 -37.83 -33.71 0.10
N ASN A 835 -36.66 -33.66 -0.54
CA ASN A 835 -35.37 -33.48 0.11
C ASN A 835 -34.94 -32.00 0.30
N SER A 836 -35.65 -31.05 -0.31
CA SER A 836 -35.34 -29.62 -0.20
C SER A 836 -35.93 -29.03 1.07
N THR A 837 -35.12 -28.32 1.84
CA THR A 837 -35.54 -27.60 3.05
C THR A 837 -34.98 -26.19 3.03
N PHE A 838 -35.84 -25.19 3.16
CA PHE A 838 -35.46 -23.79 3.29
C PHE A 838 -35.98 -23.22 4.60
N ALA A 839 -35.23 -22.28 5.17
CA ALA A 839 -35.67 -21.49 6.31
C ALA A 839 -35.43 -20.00 6.05
N GLY A 840 -36.32 -19.14 6.54
CA GLY A 840 -36.19 -17.70 6.41
C GLY A 840 -36.61 -16.95 7.67
N LYS A 841 -35.99 -15.80 7.91
CA LYS A 841 -36.20 -14.94 9.08
C LYS A 841 -37.28 -13.90 8.82
N MET A 842 -38.22 -13.77 9.74
CA MET A 842 -39.31 -12.80 9.71
C MET A 842 -39.27 -11.90 10.95
N LEU A 843 -39.41 -10.58 10.78
CA LEU A 843 -39.50 -9.62 11.88
C LEU A 843 -40.94 -9.12 12.04
N MET A 844 -41.59 -9.51 13.14
CA MET A 844 -42.93 -9.02 13.50
C MET A 844 -42.83 -7.74 14.32
N LEU A 845 -43.46 -6.67 13.86
CA LEU A 845 -43.66 -5.42 14.60
C LEU A 845 -45.12 -5.36 15.07
N LYS A 846 -45.36 -4.76 16.25
CA LYS A 846 -46.72 -4.44 16.71
C LYS A 846 -46.98 -2.96 16.54
#